data_AF-A0A443IEZ3-F1
#
_entry.id   AF-A0A443IEZ3-F1
#
_cell.length_a   1.000
_cell.length_b   1.000
_cell.length_c   1.000
_cell.angle_alpha   90.00
_cell.angle_beta   90.00
_cell.angle_gamma   90.00
#
_symmetry.space_group_name_H-M   'P 1'
#
loop_
_entity.id
_entity.type
_entity.pdbx_description
1 polymer ?
#
loop_
_entity_poly.entity_id
_entity_poly.type
_entity_poly.pdbx_seq_one_letter_code
_entity_poly.pdbx_strand_id
1 'polypeptide(L)'
;MQEKFQALTTKIQAQSPLIIGIQQYLRRKWLYERTLPTDIGEKMSFGESRRTQLSAYAGGEVVAHQYGINIAENEALDEHFAYKLHLGGEFNSLYHRQLPSDEYYAQCNNLYQAQGGHADDNVMFFNGEASAQRFLSCCPQDMVEGHVQQHLATHGKELFPGIYAVKFTHQPSPSAADESDESDESDGSESQPETFNSPALFYHLGARPSVCQVIRAIHKNDKAYSFSPRSCLTQLKGLSSSDPHSAGASLRQIPPTHPCYELAITATNLVDGLVNHLLTHPQLLAAQTDSGSPLAVGRQTLPFNPDILADSLNTLAAVTQAMPGLTHDSISFADCYRTIAEELGVITTLCKPYSAQDFKQVTRELTIARLGPSWRDGVDLQPETFLFSSGMHALTIALENASQNDAEQALTFMTDRSGKAKTPIYFETGELVKLASGKFIAGSAVYATLNHSMPLPNMPNWSVDNLIPGLQQQIKQHADSTKPLTLILDATIEKRDDLAQIATAFTEDIAKNNLRILLCKSYQKYSNLGLTKVMSGSVTLLAAATEENDKIRTALSDQESALGWADNDDSQLLIHLLKHADSEFMLLDKAAENAKFVKDTLFNGKNGLREASGWQPGLPFIVLTSSTEESHSFSMDEDAVDKAYTLSHDRLLSNANVRIRGSFAFLESTQSSYEDEKQEVGEGENRSIMRLCFGMESKAELVERFYMASRLMASPQKSWSCRDAAQEIDHILQESGLFSNVNAPLTLQQKITIVANHQRKALSLQDKGSLLQQHLSTQIQQQTGEFVINKLLSVINQLSFLVIDEASYSAEIPPGKKDKIVLAELVDALTKNDLPGVSPKSREELLRLNQYLALDDIKRGGAQGIREGIDRILTIADKMTSGMRLHFTTLGMLPDAVFQQQTPAIQQQLLEKLFIPLDTQTKMLLIDDLLKAGALHIAQACLDKLEALLQHEGQMSTESFLTHDSANWSAEPLTQSPAENLYIQERARSLIASLETLKNKGN
;
A
#
# COMPACT_ATOMS: atom_id res chain seq x y z
N MET A 1 0.16 -10.69 53.97
CA MET A 1 -0.20 -10.08 52.65
C MET A 1 0.94 -9.19 52.16
N GLN A 2 1.43 -8.27 52.99
CA GLN A 2 2.62 -7.45 52.75
C GLN A 2 3.89 -8.27 52.42
N GLU A 3 4.16 -9.35 53.15
CA GLU A 3 5.29 -10.27 52.85
C GLU A 3 5.12 -11.06 51.55
N LYS A 4 3.88 -11.40 51.16
CA LYS A 4 3.61 -12.05 49.87
C LYS A 4 3.76 -11.07 48.71
N PHE A 5 3.35 -9.81 48.89
CA PHE A 5 3.57 -8.73 47.94
C PHE A 5 5.07 -8.47 47.77
N GLN A 6 5.82 -8.38 48.87
CA GLN A 6 7.27 -8.17 48.87
C GLN A 6 8.03 -9.36 48.23
N ALA A 7 7.62 -10.60 48.48
CA ALA A 7 8.18 -11.79 47.82
C ALA A 7 7.85 -11.86 46.32
N LEU A 8 6.69 -11.34 45.90
CA LEU A 8 6.33 -11.19 44.49
C LEU A 8 7.21 -10.11 43.84
N THR A 9 7.34 -8.94 44.48
CA THR A 9 8.20 -7.83 44.01
C THR A 9 9.66 -8.27 43.89
N THR A 10 10.17 -9.08 44.83
CA THR A 10 11.53 -9.65 44.76
C THR A 10 11.66 -10.70 43.65
N LYS A 11 10.62 -11.49 43.35
CA LYS A 11 10.61 -12.43 42.20
C LYS A 11 10.55 -11.71 40.84
N ILE A 12 9.83 -10.60 40.77
CA ILE A 12 9.72 -9.74 39.58
C ILE A 12 11.05 -8.98 39.35
N GLN A 13 11.65 -8.46 40.42
CA GLN A 13 13.00 -7.87 40.39
C GLN A 13 14.11 -8.89 40.08
N ALA A 14 13.85 -10.20 40.24
CA ALA A 14 14.78 -11.28 39.94
C ALA A 14 14.66 -11.85 38.53
N GLN A 15 13.66 -11.43 37.72
CA GLN A 15 13.64 -11.78 36.31
C GLN A 15 14.70 -10.95 35.59
N SER A 16 15.59 -11.63 34.86
CA SER A 16 16.60 -10.96 34.04
C SER A 16 15.92 -9.93 33.13
N PRO A 17 16.45 -8.71 32.96
CA PRO A 17 15.95 -7.73 31.98
C PRO A 17 15.78 -8.33 30.57
N LEU A 18 16.56 -9.37 30.26
CA LEU A 18 16.42 -10.17 29.04
C LEU A 18 15.06 -10.89 28.95
N ILE A 19 14.60 -11.54 30.01
CA ILE A 19 13.33 -12.29 30.05
C ILE A 19 12.15 -11.34 29.87
N ILE A 20 12.16 -10.19 30.57
CA ILE A 20 11.14 -9.14 30.42
C ILE A 20 11.14 -8.62 28.99
N GLY A 21 12.32 -8.38 28.40
CA GLY A 21 12.47 -7.97 27.00
C GLY A 21 11.89 -8.98 26.01
N ILE A 22 12.14 -10.29 26.21
CA ILE A 22 11.58 -11.37 25.38
C ILE A 22 10.05 -11.39 25.49
N GLN A 23 9.50 -11.34 26.71
CA GLN A 23 8.05 -11.34 26.93
C GLN A 23 7.37 -10.13 26.28
N GLN A 24 7.97 -8.94 26.37
CA GLN A 24 7.45 -7.74 25.72
C GLN A 24 7.49 -7.86 24.19
N TYR A 25 8.58 -8.39 23.63
CA TYR A 25 8.68 -8.64 22.20
C TYR A 25 7.61 -9.64 21.71
N LEU A 26 7.47 -10.78 22.39
CA LEU A 26 6.47 -11.80 22.05
C LEU A 26 5.05 -11.25 22.19
N ARG A 27 4.76 -10.46 23.24
CA ARG A 27 3.46 -9.81 23.41
C ARG A 27 3.14 -8.85 22.26
N ARG A 28 4.09 -8.03 21.83
CA ARG A 28 3.89 -7.08 20.71
C ARG A 28 3.62 -7.81 19.40
N LYS A 29 4.36 -8.90 19.16
CA LYS A 29 4.14 -9.75 17.98
C LYS A 29 2.78 -10.45 18.02
N TRP A 30 2.40 -10.98 19.17
CA TRP A 30 1.08 -11.57 19.38
C TRP A 30 -0.05 -10.55 19.18
N LEU A 31 0.14 -9.30 19.62
CA LEU A 31 -0.80 -8.21 19.34
C LEU A 31 -0.93 -7.96 17.83
N TYR A 32 0.18 -7.91 17.09
CA TYR A 32 0.12 -7.81 15.63
C TYR A 32 -0.65 -8.98 15.01
N GLU A 33 -0.28 -10.21 15.35
CA GLU A 33 -0.91 -11.43 14.82
C GLU A 33 -2.43 -11.44 15.07
N ARG A 34 -2.87 -11.02 16.27
CA ARG A 34 -4.29 -10.94 16.61
C ARG A 34 -5.01 -9.77 15.93
N THR A 35 -4.35 -8.63 15.77
CA THR A 35 -4.98 -7.40 15.26
C THR A 35 -4.93 -7.32 13.74
N LEU A 36 -3.93 -7.91 13.10
CA LEU A 36 -3.70 -7.89 11.66
C LEU A 36 -3.33 -9.30 11.16
N PRO A 37 -4.29 -10.24 11.13
CA PRO A 37 -4.07 -11.50 10.43
C PRO A 37 -3.85 -11.18 8.95
N THR A 38 -2.60 -11.29 8.49
CA THR A 38 -2.26 -11.23 7.07
C THR A 38 -2.82 -12.45 6.37
N ASP A 39 -3.83 -12.29 5.50
CA ASP A 39 -4.37 -13.26 4.53
C ASP A 39 -4.11 -14.73 4.89
N ILE A 40 -4.60 -15.17 6.06
CA ILE A 40 -4.33 -16.52 6.59
C ILE A 40 -5.08 -17.61 5.81
N GLY A 41 -5.94 -17.20 4.88
CA GLY A 41 -6.44 -17.98 3.75
C GLY A 41 -6.89 -17.01 2.67
N GLU A 42 -6.92 -17.44 1.41
CA GLU A 42 -7.34 -16.65 0.22
C GLU A 42 -8.76 -16.04 0.31
N LYS A 43 -9.47 -16.19 1.45
CA LYS A 43 -10.92 -16.00 1.56
C LYS A 43 -11.36 -14.82 2.44
N MET A 44 -10.50 -14.24 3.29
CA MET A 44 -10.89 -13.05 4.05
C MET A 44 -9.69 -12.17 4.46
N SER A 45 -9.61 -10.96 3.89
CA SER A 45 -8.58 -9.98 4.26
C SER A 45 -8.91 -9.28 5.59
N PHE A 46 -7.92 -8.70 6.27
CA PHE A 46 -8.16 -7.87 7.47
C PHE A 46 -9.15 -6.74 7.18
N GLY A 47 -9.05 -6.09 6.01
CA GLY A 47 -9.98 -5.06 5.57
C GLY A 47 -11.43 -5.55 5.54
N GLU A 48 -11.70 -6.75 5.02
CA GLU A 48 -13.04 -7.34 5.02
C GLU A 48 -13.56 -7.69 6.42
N SER A 49 -12.70 -8.26 7.26
CA SER A 49 -13.05 -8.53 8.65
C SER A 49 -13.39 -7.22 9.37
N ARG A 50 -12.62 -6.17 9.13
CA ARG A 50 -12.83 -4.87 9.75
C ARG A 50 -14.09 -4.17 9.23
N ARG A 51 -14.37 -4.24 7.93
CA ARG A 51 -15.65 -3.80 7.34
C ARG A 51 -16.85 -4.48 8.00
N THR A 52 -16.77 -5.78 8.20
CA THR A 52 -17.84 -6.58 8.84
C THR A 52 -18.04 -6.17 10.30
N GLN A 53 -16.95 -5.89 11.03
CA GLN A 53 -17.03 -5.38 12.40
C GLN A 53 -17.66 -3.98 12.44
N LEU A 54 -17.23 -3.08 11.57
CA LEU A 54 -17.74 -1.72 11.50
C LEU A 54 -19.23 -1.69 11.12
N SER A 55 -19.65 -2.50 10.15
CA SER A 55 -21.05 -2.58 9.71
C SER A 55 -21.98 -3.21 10.76
N ALA A 56 -21.44 -3.96 11.72
CA ALA A 56 -22.21 -4.52 12.83
C ALA A 56 -22.62 -3.46 13.87
N TYR A 57 -21.95 -2.30 13.90
CA TYR A 57 -22.37 -1.17 14.73
C TYR A 57 -23.54 -0.44 14.08
N ALA A 58 -24.53 -0.04 14.88
CA ALA A 58 -25.62 0.81 14.39
C ALA A 58 -25.04 2.10 13.80
N GLY A 59 -25.32 2.38 12.52
CA GLY A 59 -24.77 3.55 11.82
C GLY A 59 -23.34 3.42 11.34
N GLY A 60 -22.76 2.23 11.41
CA GLY A 60 -21.40 1.95 10.96
C GLY A 60 -21.29 1.63 9.47
N GLU A 61 -22.40 1.59 8.73
CA GLU A 61 -22.42 1.24 7.30
C GLU A 61 -21.56 2.21 6.47
N VAL A 62 -21.70 3.51 6.71
CA VAL A 62 -20.94 4.54 5.97
C VAL A 62 -19.44 4.36 6.17
N VAL A 63 -18.98 4.19 7.42
CA VAL A 63 -17.56 4.02 7.72
C VAL A 63 -17.02 2.65 7.32
N ALA A 64 -17.86 1.60 7.37
CA ALA A 64 -17.51 0.28 6.88
C ALA A 64 -17.20 0.32 5.38
N HIS A 65 -18.06 0.92 4.56
CA HIS A 65 -17.75 1.03 3.13
C HIS A 65 -16.58 1.97 2.82
N GLN A 66 -16.23 2.87 3.73
CA GLN A 66 -15.02 3.68 3.62
C GLN A 66 -13.75 2.93 4.07
N TYR A 67 -13.88 1.78 4.72
CA TYR A 67 -12.76 0.98 5.23
C TYR A 67 -12.23 0.01 4.15
N GLY A 68 -10.92 -0.07 4.01
CA GLY A 68 -10.28 -0.80 2.90
C GLY A 68 -9.48 0.12 1.99
N ILE A 69 -8.57 0.89 2.59
CA ILE A 69 -7.44 1.54 1.91
C ILE A 69 -6.44 0.44 1.51
N ASN A 70 -6.91 -0.59 0.80
CA ASN A 70 -6.02 -1.55 0.20
C ASN A 70 -5.29 -0.82 -0.93
N ILE A 71 -3.99 -0.70 -0.74
CA ILE A 71 -3.06 -0.34 -1.79
C ILE A 71 -3.08 -1.49 -2.79
N ALA A 72 -3.69 -1.27 -3.95
CA ALA A 72 -3.74 -2.15 -5.13
C ALA A 72 -4.13 -3.61 -4.84
N GLU A 73 -5.15 -4.12 -5.52
CA GLU A 73 -5.43 -5.56 -5.47
C GLU A 73 -4.17 -6.36 -5.83
N ASN A 74 -3.89 -7.40 -5.04
CA ASN A 74 -2.84 -8.39 -5.31
C ASN A 74 -3.27 -9.41 -6.37
N GLU A 75 -4.46 -9.27 -6.96
CA GLU A 75 -4.94 -10.23 -7.95
C GLU A 75 -4.04 -10.22 -9.18
N ALA A 76 -3.79 -11.42 -9.70
CA ALA A 76 -3.08 -11.64 -10.95
C ALA A 76 -3.83 -10.87 -12.03
N LEU A 77 -3.23 -9.76 -12.44
CA LEU A 77 -3.72 -8.94 -13.53
C LEU A 77 -3.88 -9.85 -14.74
N ASP A 78 -5.11 -9.92 -15.23
CA ASP A 78 -5.36 -10.14 -16.65
C ASP A 78 -4.41 -9.22 -17.44
N GLU A 79 -3.72 -9.76 -18.45
CA GLU A 79 -2.51 -9.18 -19.08
C GLU A 79 -2.74 -7.74 -19.59
N HIS A 80 -3.99 -7.30 -19.69
CA HIS A 80 -4.40 -6.01 -20.24
C HIS A 80 -4.70 -4.92 -19.18
N PHE A 81 -4.61 -5.21 -17.88
CA PHE A 81 -5.12 -4.29 -16.84
C PHE A 81 -4.11 -3.74 -15.81
N ALA A 82 -2.82 -3.65 -16.14
CA ALA A 82 -1.74 -3.24 -15.22
C ALA A 82 -1.84 -1.83 -14.55
N TYR A 83 -2.91 -1.08 -14.79
CA TYR A 83 -3.03 0.35 -14.44
C TYR A 83 -3.97 0.64 -13.26
N LYS A 84 -4.47 -0.39 -12.59
CA LYS A 84 -5.69 -0.32 -11.80
C LYS A 84 -5.42 -0.18 -10.29
N LEU A 85 -5.85 0.96 -9.71
CA LEU A 85 -5.77 1.22 -8.27
C LEU A 85 -7.13 0.86 -7.63
N HIS A 86 -7.23 -0.34 -7.08
CA HIS A 86 -8.46 -0.87 -6.49
C HIS A 86 -8.64 -0.40 -5.04
N LEU A 87 -9.87 -0.02 -4.67
CA LEU A 87 -10.30 0.11 -3.28
C LEU A 87 -11.14 -1.12 -2.96
N GLY A 88 -10.69 -2.01 -2.07
CA GLY A 88 -11.43 -3.24 -1.77
C GLY A 88 -12.78 -2.96 -1.11
N GLY A 89 -13.88 -3.46 -1.69
CA GLY A 89 -15.25 -3.38 -1.14
C GLY A 89 -16.34 -3.60 -2.20
N GLU A 90 -17.62 -3.62 -1.79
CA GLU A 90 -18.76 -3.81 -2.72
C GLU A 90 -18.89 -2.68 -3.76
N PHE A 91 -18.40 -1.49 -3.44
CA PHE A 91 -18.26 -0.36 -4.36
C PHE A 91 -16.93 -0.38 -5.12
N ASN A 92 -16.40 -1.59 -5.39
CA ASN A 92 -15.12 -1.90 -6.06
C ASN A 92 -15.05 -1.16 -7.40
N SER A 93 -14.66 0.10 -7.31
CA SER A 93 -14.51 1.01 -8.42
C SER A 93 -13.13 1.60 -8.28
N LEU A 94 -12.46 1.65 -9.42
CA LEU A 94 -11.12 2.17 -9.56
C LEU A 94 -11.20 3.67 -9.32
N TYR A 95 -10.96 4.04 -8.07
CA TYR A 95 -11.39 5.30 -7.49
C TYR A 95 -10.98 6.47 -8.39
N HIS A 96 -11.98 7.25 -8.82
CA HIS A 96 -11.96 8.42 -9.73
C HIS A 96 -11.38 8.28 -11.15
N ARG A 97 -10.66 7.20 -11.50
CA ARG A 97 -9.96 7.10 -12.80
C ARG A 97 -10.57 6.13 -13.81
N GLN A 98 -11.34 5.11 -13.42
CA GLN A 98 -11.84 4.08 -14.35
C GLN A 98 -13.28 3.68 -14.05
N LEU A 99 -13.95 2.93 -14.95
CA LEU A 99 -15.38 2.60 -14.90
C LEU A 99 -15.85 2.34 -13.45
N PRO A 100 -16.87 3.07 -12.96
CA PRO A 100 -17.47 2.75 -11.67
C PRO A 100 -18.00 1.32 -11.70
N SER A 101 -17.98 0.64 -10.55
CA SER A 101 -18.68 -0.63 -10.37
C SER A 101 -20.15 -0.47 -10.74
N ASP A 102 -20.77 -1.54 -11.23
CA ASP A 102 -22.22 -1.61 -11.44
C ASP A 102 -22.99 -1.19 -10.19
N GLU A 103 -22.50 -1.57 -9.01
CA GLU A 103 -23.11 -1.21 -7.71
C GLU A 103 -23.13 0.30 -7.48
N TYR A 104 -22.01 1.01 -7.70
CA TYR A 104 -21.95 2.46 -7.65
C TYR A 104 -22.99 3.14 -8.55
N TYR A 105 -23.11 2.68 -9.80
CA TYR A 105 -24.09 3.24 -10.75
C TYR A 105 -25.52 2.91 -10.33
N ALA A 106 -25.78 1.67 -9.90
CA ALA A 106 -27.07 1.26 -9.38
C ALA A 106 -27.51 2.16 -8.23
N GLN A 107 -26.60 2.48 -7.30
CA GLN A 107 -26.90 3.37 -6.20
C GLN A 107 -27.12 4.83 -6.62
N CYS A 108 -26.34 5.37 -7.55
CA CYS A 108 -26.60 6.71 -8.11
C CYS A 108 -27.95 6.76 -8.82
N ASN A 109 -28.29 5.72 -9.59
CA ASN A 109 -29.58 5.56 -10.24
C ASN A 109 -30.73 5.44 -9.23
N ASN A 110 -30.54 4.72 -8.12
CA ASN A 110 -31.53 4.65 -7.04
C ASN A 110 -31.80 6.04 -6.45
N LEU A 111 -30.75 6.86 -6.23
CA LEU A 111 -30.91 8.24 -5.79
C LEU A 111 -31.65 9.10 -6.82
N TYR A 112 -31.36 8.93 -8.11
CA TYR A 112 -32.05 9.64 -9.20
C TYR A 112 -33.53 9.26 -9.28
N GLN A 113 -33.84 7.96 -9.25
CA GLN A 113 -35.20 7.42 -9.26
C GLN A 113 -36.00 7.84 -8.04
N ALA A 114 -35.38 7.86 -6.85
CA ALA A 114 -36.00 8.34 -5.61
C ALA A 114 -36.47 9.81 -5.70
N GLN A 115 -35.89 10.60 -6.61
CA GLN A 115 -36.31 11.96 -6.88
C GLN A 115 -37.24 12.10 -8.09
N GLY A 116 -37.73 10.99 -8.66
CA GLY A 116 -38.68 10.98 -9.78
C GLY A 116 -38.05 10.83 -11.17
N GLY A 117 -36.77 10.44 -11.26
CA GLY A 117 -36.16 10.02 -12.52
C GLY A 117 -36.63 8.64 -13.00
N HIS A 118 -36.48 8.35 -14.29
CA HIS A 118 -36.84 7.03 -14.85
C HIS A 118 -35.61 6.13 -15.04
N ALA A 119 -35.78 4.82 -14.86
CA ALA A 119 -34.70 3.83 -15.00
C ALA A 119 -34.12 3.76 -16.42
N ASP A 120 -34.94 4.06 -17.43
CA ASP A 120 -34.56 4.05 -18.85
C ASP A 120 -33.95 5.39 -19.32
N ASP A 121 -33.81 6.38 -18.42
CA ASP A 121 -33.17 7.64 -18.77
C ASP A 121 -31.66 7.45 -18.95
N ASN A 122 -31.10 8.04 -20.02
CA ASN A 122 -29.65 8.09 -20.23
C ASN A 122 -29.03 9.16 -19.31
N VAL A 123 -28.65 8.79 -18.09
CA VAL A 123 -28.14 9.73 -17.09
C VAL A 123 -26.66 9.49 -16.78
N MET A 124 -25.89 10.57 -16.65
CA MET A 124 -24.57 10.53 -16.03
C MET A 124 -24.55 11.36 -14.74
N PHE A 125 -23.64 11.01 -13.84
CA PHE A 125 -23.53 11.61 -12.50
C PHE A 125 -22.21 12.37 -12.35
N PHE A 126 -22.28 13.61 -11.90
CA PHE A 126 -21.18 14.55 -11.79
C PHE A 126 -20.98 15.04 -10.34
N ASN A 127 -19.76 15.41 -9.96
CA ASN A 127 -19.45 16.06 -8.69
C ASN A 127 -19.82 17.56 -8.70
N GLY A 128 -21.10 17.85 -8.97
CA GLY A 128 -21.64 19.19 -9.03
C GLY A 128 -21.92 19.69 -10.45
N GLU A 129 -22.67 20.79 -10.51
CA GLU A 129 -23.14 21.40 -11.77
C GLU A 129 -21.98 21.93 -12.62
N ALA A 130 -20.96 22.54 -12.01
CA ALA A 130 -19.81 23.11 -12.74
C ALA A 130 -19.03 22.04 -13.53
N SER A 131 -18.82 20.87 -12.92
CA SER A 131 -18.17 19.73 -13.56
C SER A 131 -19.02 19.16 -14.71
N ALA A 132 -20.35 19.13 -14.54
CA ALA A 132 -21.27 18.75 -15.60
C ALA A 132 -21.23 19.74 -16.77
N GLN A 133 -21.24 21.05 -16.49
CA GLN A 133 -21.12 22.10 -17.50
C GLN A 133 -19.84 21.95 -18.31
N ARG A 134 -18.73 21.70 -17.63
CA ARG A 134 -17.43 21.51 -18.28
C ARG A 134 -17.42 20.29 -19.19
N PHE A 135 -17.92 19.15 -18.72
CA PHE A 135 -18.06 17.94 -19.54
C PHE A 135 -18.93 18.19 -20.78
N LEU A 136 -20.11 18.77 -20.60
CA LEU A 136 -21.05 19.07 -21.69
C LEU A 136 -20.48 20.06 -22.72
N SER A 137 -19.58 20.97 -22.30
CA SER A 137 -18.94 21.93 -23.20
C SER A 137 -17.94 21.27 -24.16
N CYS A 138 -17.50 20.05 -23.85
CA CYS A 138 -16.66 19.24 -24.71
C CYS A 138 -17.47 18.26 -25.55
N CYS A 139 -18.70 17.91 -25.15
CA CYS A 139 -19.54 16.95 -25.87
C CYS A 139 -19.99 17.46 -27.26
N PRO A 140 -20.19 16.54 -28.23
CA PRO A 140 -20.88 16.82 -29.48
C PRO A 140 -22.26 17.45 -29.26
N GLN A 141 -22.64 18.38 -30.15
CA GLN A 141 -23.85 19.19 -30.00
C GLN A 141 -25.16 18.37 -30.09
N ASP A 142 -25.13 17.19 -30.70
CA ASP A 142 -26.23 16.24 -30.78
C ASP A 142 -26.53 15.51 -29.46
N MET A 143 -25.60 15.55 -28.49
CA MET A 143 -25.78 15.02 -27.14
C MET A 143 -26.47 16.02 -26.18
N VAL A 144 -26.63 17.28 -26.58
CA VAL A 144 -27.07 18.39 -25.73
C VAL A 144 -28.24 19.12 -26.39
N GLU A 145 -29.36 19.29 -25.67
CA GLU A 145 -30.49 20.06 -26.16
C GLU A 145 -30.21 21.57 -26.05
N GLY A 146 -29.94 22.21 -27.19
CA GLY A 146 -29.70 23.64 -27.26
C GLY A 146 -28.30 24.03 -26.75
N HIS A 147 -28.22 25.06 -25.91
CA HIS A 147 -26.96 25.46 -25.26
C HIS A 147 -26.76 24.71 -23.94
N VAL A 148 -25.50 24.46 -23.55
CA VAL A 148 -25.13 23.72 -22.33
C VAL A 148 -25.93 24.17 -21.09
N GLN A 149 -26.06 25.48 -20.87
CA GLN A 149 -26.77 26.04 -19.72
C GLN A 149 -28.28 25.79 -19.79
N GLN A 150 -28.86 25.82 -20.99
CA GLN A 150 -30.26 25.48 -21.19
C GLN A 150 -30.50 23.98 -20.95
N HIS A 151 -29.57 23.14 -21.40
CA HIS A 151 -29.61 21.71 -21.15
C HIS A 151 -29.52 21.40 -19.66
N LEU A 152 -28.56 21.99 -18.94
CA LEU A 152 -28.43 21.82 -17.49
C LEU A 152 -29.66 22.31 -16.73
N ALA A 153 -30.26 23.44 -17.13
CA ALA A 153 -31.48 23.93 -16.51
C ALA A 153 -32.70 23.02 -16.73
N THR A 154 -32.69 22.22 -17.81
CA THR A 154 -33.81 21.34 -18.18
C THR A 154 -33.62 19.91 -17.67
N HIS A 155 -32.40 19.40 -17.76
CA HIS A 155 -32.04 17.99 -17.60
C HIS A 155 -31.06 17.73 -16.45
N GLY A 156 -30.55 18.79 -15.82
CA GLY A 156 -29.66 18.72 -14.67
C GLY A 156 -30.43 18.72 -13.35
N LYS A 157 -29.93 17.92 -12.39
CA LYS A 157 -30.57 17.79 -11.07
C LYS A 157 -29.56 17.43 -9.99
N GLU A 158 -29.52 18.24 -8.92
CA GLU A 158 -28.78 17.90 -7.72
C GLU A 158 -29.51 16.82 -6.92
N LEU A 159 -28.86 15.68 -6.72
CA LEU A 159 -29.42 14.54 -5.97
C LEU A 159 -29.04 14.60 -4.48
N PHE A 160 -27.83 15.05 -4.23
CA PHE A 160 -27.24 15.21 -2.91
C PHE A 160 -26.05 16.18 -3.06
N PRO A 161 -25.60 16.88 -2.00
CA PRO A 161 -24.39 17.69 -2.08
C PRO A 161 -23.21 16.88 -2.66
N GLY A 162 -22.66 17.34 -3.79
CA GLY A 162 -21.60 16.65 -4.52
C GLY A 162 -22.04 15.52 -5.45
N ILE A 163 -23.34 15.34 -5.70
CA ILE A 163 -23.92 14.38 -6.65
C ILE A 163 -24.95 15.09 -7.53
N TYR A 164 -24.62 15.29 -8.80
CA TYR A 164 -25.44 15.98 -9.79
C TYR A 164 -25.73 15.07 -10.98
N ALA A 165 -27.00 14.77 -11.25
CA ALA A 165 -27.42 13.98 -12.40
C ALA A 165 -27.67 14.87 -13.61
N VAL A 166 -27.25 14.42 -14.79
CA VAL A 166 -27.62 15.04 -16.07
C VAL A 166 -28.14 13.98 -17.03
N LYS A 167 -29.35 14.20 -17.55
CA LYS A 167 -29.94 13.39 -18.60
C LYS A 167 -29.42 13.80 -19.99
N PHE A 168 -29.16 12.83 -20.86
CA PHE A 168 -28.69 13.01 -22.23
C PHE A 168 -29.74 12.57 -23.26
N THR A 169 -29.69 13.18 -24.45
CA THR A 169 -30.57 12.85 -25.59
C THR A 169 -30.31 11.47 -26.17
N HIS A 170 -29.05 11.06 -26.21
CA HIS A 170 -28.58 9.76 -26.64
C HIS A 170 -27.69 9.14 -25.56
N GLN A 171 -27.68 7.81 -25.47
CA GLN A 171 -26.82 7.11 -24.52
C GLN A 171 -25.36 7.41 -24.87
N PRO A 172 -24.58 8.06 -23.98
CA PRO A 172 -23.13 8.04 -24.10
C PRO A 172 -22.75 6.56 -23.97
N SER A 173 -22.36 5.89 -25.06
CA SER A 173 -22.08 4.46 -25.02
C SER A 173 -20.99 4.19 -23.97
N PRO A 174 -21.29 3.54 -22.83
CA PRO A 174 -20.28 3.22 -21.83
C PRO A 174 -19.43 2.02 -22.28
N SER A 175 -19.97 1.21 -23.20
CA SER A 175 -19.42 -0.09 -23.61
C SER A 175 -18.41 -0.01 -24.76
N ALA A 176 -18.18 1.16 -25.36
CA ALA A 176 -17.16 1.31 -26.41
C ALA A 176 -15.72 1.38 -25.86
N ALA A 177 -15.54 1.39 -24.53
CA ALA A 177 -14.22 1.30 -23.92
C ALA A 177 -13.67 -0.15 -23.85
N ASP A 178 -14.52 -1.17 -24.06
CA ASP A 178 -14.12 -2.58 -23.92
C ASP A 178 -13.74 -3.28 -25.24
N GLU A 179 -14.00 -2.70 -26.42
CA GLU A 179 -13.83 -3.43 -27.69
C GLU A 179 -13.17 -2.64 -28.85
N SER A 180 -12.80 -1.36 -28.72
CA SER A 180 -12.35 -0.56 -29.89
C SER A 180 -10.86 -0.29 -30.03
N ASP A 181 -9.97 -0.94 -29.25
CA ASP A 181 -8.51 -0.76 -29.42
C ASP A 181 -7.82 -1.87 -30.24
N GLU A 182 -8.54 -2.88 -30.75
CA GLU A 182 -7.88 -4.08 -31.34
C GLU A 182 -8.14 -4.39 -32.83
N SER A 183 -8.86 -3.58 -33.61
CA SER A 183 -8.97 -3.92 -35.05
C SER A 183 -9.07 -2.72 -35.99
N ASP A 184 -8.06 -2.66 -36.87
CA ASP A 184 -8.05 -2.00 -38.18
C ASP A 184 -7.72 -0.49 -38.25
N GLU A 185 -6.44 -0.15 -38.00
CA GLU A 185 -5.80 1.05 -38.59
C GLU A 185 -4.71 0.70 -39.63
N SER A 186 -4.85 -0.43 -40.32
CA SER A 186 -4.02 -0.76 -41.48
C SER A 186 -4.67 -0.31 -42.78
N ASP A 187 -4.94 0.99 -42.95
CA ASP A 187 -4.92 1.59 -44.29
C ASP A 187 -4.85 3.11 -44.19
N GLY A 188 -3.79 3.69 -44.76
CA GLY A 188 -3.50 5.13 -44.76
C GLY A 188 -4.46 5.95 -45.62
N SER A 189 -5.73 6.02 -45.22
CA SER A 189 -6.71 6.95 -45.78
C SER A 189 -6.89 8.16 -44.85
N GLU A 190 -6.77 9.35 -45.45
CA GLU A 190 -6.91 10.64 -44.78
C GLU A 190 -8.28 10.78 -44.09
N SER A 191 -8.24 11.07 -42.80
CA SER A 191 -9.20 11.90 -42.05
C SER A 191 -10.68 11.48 -42.08
N GLN A 192 -11.05 10.57 -41.19
CA GLN A 192 -12.31 10.71 -40.44
C GLN A 192 -11.94 11.07 -39.00
N PRO A 193 -12.61 12.06 -38.36
CA PRO A 193 -12.32 12.39 -36.97
C PRO A 193 -12.64 11.16 -36.12
N GLU A 194 -11.64 10.69 -35.38
CA GLU A 194 -11.77 9.67 -34.34
C GLU A 194 -13.07 9.89 -33.57
N THR A 195 -13.89 8.84 -33.49
CA THR A 195 -15.19 8.92 -32.84
C THR A 195 -15.01 9.39 -31.40
N PHE A 196 -15.79 10.41 -31.02
CA PHE A 196 -15.72 11.06 -29.72
C PHE A 196 -16.06 10.06 -28.60
N ASN A 197 -15.06 9.43 -28.00
CA ASN A 197 -15.27 8.41 -26.97
C ASN A 197 -15.60 9.10 -25.63
N SER A 198 -16.89 9.42 -25.43
CA SER A 198 -17.42 10.13 -24.25
C SER A 198 -16.98 9.59 -22.87
N PRO A 199 -16.71 8.27 -22.66
CA PRO A 199 -16.18 7.78 -21.39
C PRO A 199 -14.74 8.25 -21.12
N ALA A 200 -13.87 8.30 -22.15
CA ALA A 200 -12.48 8.74 -22.07
C ALA A 200 -12.38 10.17 -21.50
N LEU A 201 -13.19 11.07 -22.06
CA LEU A 201 -13.29 12.45 -21.61
C LEU A 201 -13.70 12.55 -20.13
N PHE A 202 -14.68 11.74 -19.71
CA PHE A 202 -15.15 11.76 -18.34
C PHE A 202 -14.07 11.32 -17.34
N TYR A 203 -13.19 10.37 -17.75
CA TYR A 203 -11.99 9.99 -16.98
C TYR A 203 -10.99 11.13 -16.87
N HIS A 204 -10.71 11.82 -17.98
CA HIS A 204 -9.69 12.86 -18.02
C HIS A 204 -10.08 14.13 -17.26
N LEU A 205 -11.37 14.49 -17.22
CA LEU A 205 -11.84 15.73 -16.59
C LEU A 205 -12.00 15.61 -15.06
N GLY A 206 -12.12 14.40 -14.50
CA GLY A 206 -12.19 14.18 -13.05
C GLY A 206 -13.50 14.60 -12.38
N ALA A 207 -14.62 14.44 -13.10
CA ALA A 207 -15.91 15.04 -12.77
C ALA A 207 -16.86 14.13 -11.96
N ARG A 208 -16.38 13.06 -11.32
CA ARG A 208 -17.22 12.02 -10.69
C ARG A 208 -17.57 12.33 -9.24
N PRO A 209 -18.80 12.03 -8.78
CA PRO A 209 -19.14 12.04 -7.37
C PRO A 209 -18.22 11.15 -6.54
N SER A 210 -17.97 11.55 -5.30
CA SER A 210 -17.27 10.70 -4.35
C SER A 210 -18.15 9.50 -3.96
N VAL A 211 -17.55 8.31 -3.94
CA VAL A 211 -18.18 7.09 -3.39
C VAL A 211 -18.70 7.33 -1.98
N CYS A 212 -17.93 8.04 -1.14
CA CYS A 212 -18.33 8.36 0.22
C CYS A 212 -19.59 9.23 0.29
N GLN A 213 -19.74 10.17 -0.65
CA GLN A 213 -20.95 11.00 -0.74
C GLN A 213 -22.16 10.18 -1.21
N VAL A 214 -21.97 9.27 -2.18
CA VAL A 214 -23.04 8.34 -2.64
C VAL A 214 -23.54 7.49 -1.47
N ILE A 215 -22.62 6.89 -0.71
CA ILE A 215 -22.94 6.03 0.43
C ILE A 215 -23.64 6.82 1.54
N ARG A 216 -23.17 8.03 1.82
CA ARG A 216 -23.80 8.91 2.80
C ARG A 216 -25.21 9.33 2.38
N ALA A 217 -25.45 9.53 1.08
CA ALA A 217 -26.77 9.85 0.56
C ALA A 217 -27.76 8.69 0.73
N ILE A 218 -27.29 7.44 0.66
CA ILE A 218 -28.09 6.22 0.82
C ILE A 218 -28.39 5.95 2.30
N HIS A 219 -27.36 5.98 3.16
CA HIS A 219 -27.46 5.59 4.57
C HIS A 219 -27.75 6.77 5.49
N LYS A 220 -28.64 7.70 5.09
CA LYS A 220 -29.03 8.86 5.91
C LYS A 220 -29.41 8.41 7.32
N ASN A 221 -28.52 8.66 8.27
CA ASN A 221 -28.71 8.22 9.64
C ASN A 221 -29.23 9.39 10.47
N ASP A 222 -30.55 9.51 10.56
CA ASP A 222 -31.22 10.55 11.34
C ASP A 222 -31.23 10.24 12.86
N LYS A 223 -30.58 9.15 13.29
CA LYS A 223 -30.54 8.72 14.68
C LYS A 223 -29.42 9.42 15.45
N ALA A 224 -29.81 10.22 16.44
CA ALA A 224 -28.91 10.77 17.43
C ALA A 224 -28.47 9.68 18.43
N TYR A 225 -27.15 9.50 18.62
CA TYR A 225 -26.60 8.53 19.58
C TYR A 225 -26.28 9.21 20.91
N SER A 226 -26.72 8.63 22.03
CA SER A 226 -26.38 9.08 23.38
C SER A 226 -25.04 8.49 23.81
N PHE A 227 -24.07 9.33 24.19
CA PHE A 227 -22.75 8.87 24.58
C PHE A 227 -22.26 9.38 25.94
N SER A 228 -21.34 8.61 26.54
CA SER A 228 -20.46 9.06 27.62
C SER A 228 -19.06 9.34 27.06
N PRO A 229 -18.64 10.61 26.91
CA PRO A 229 -17.31 11.00 26.40
C PRO A 229 -16.12 10.40 27.15
N ARG A 230 -16.34 9.84 28.34
CA ARG A 230 -15.29 9.36 29.25
C ARG A 230 -14.45 8.20 28.69
N SER A 231 -15.03 7.29 27.92
CA SER A 231 -14.27 6.15 27.34
C SER A 231 -13.30 6.62 26.26
N CYS A 232 -13.76 7.37 25.27
CA CYS A 232 -12.91 7.95 24.22
C CYS A 232 -11.82 8.87 24.80
N LEU A 233 -12.18 9.73 25.77
CA LEU A 233 -11.19 10.60 26.43
C LEU A 233 -10.12 9.81 27.19
N THR A 234 -10.46 8.65 27.74
CA THR A 234 -9.48 7.78 28.41
C THR A 234 -8.52 7.15 27.39
N GLN A 235 -9.04 6.69 26.26
CA GLN A 235 -8.23 6.12 25.17
C GLN A 235 -7.31 7.17 24.53
N LEU A 236 -7.83 8.37 24.22
CA LEU A 236 -7.04 9.48 23.69
C LEU A 236 -5.91 9.90 24.66
N LYS A 237 -6.18 9.91 25.96
CA LYS A 237 -5.15 10.15 26.99
C LYS A 237 -4.12 9.02 27.06
N GLY A 238 -4.54 7.78 26.83
CA GLY A 238 -3.63 6.64 26.73
C GLY A 238 -2.68 6.76 25.54
N LEU A 239 -3.20 7.14 24.37
CA LEU A 239 -2.41 7.37 23.15
C LEU A 239 -1.44 8.55 23.27
N SER A 240 -1.83 9.62 23.95
CA SER A 240 -0.98 10.81 24.20
C SER A 240 -0.03 10.66 25.40
N SER A 241 0.03 9.47 26.02
CA SER A 241 0.85 9.26 27.21
C SER A 241 2.35 9.44 26.92
N SER A 242 2.99 10.29 27.72
CA SER A 242 4.45 10.50 27.71
C SER A 242 5.24 9.36 28.34
N ASP A 243 4.58 8.26 28.73
CA ASP A 243 5.24 7.10 29.31
C ASP A 243 6.26 6.50 28.34
N PRO A 244 7.53 6.29 28.73
CA PRO A 244 8.55 5.64 27.89
C PRO A 244 8.16 4.26 27.34
N HIS A 245 7.21 3.57 27.99
CA HIS A 245 6.69 2.28 27.54
C HIS A 245 5.41 2.40 26.71
N SER A 246 4.90 3.62 26.48
CA SER A 246 3.81 3.86 25.53
C SER A 246 4.28 3.51 24.11
N ALA A 247 3.30 3.21 23.24
CA ALA A 247 3.56 2.79 21.87
C ALA A 247 4.32 3.86 21.07
N GLY A 248 3.85 5.12 21.12
CA GLY A 248 4.50 6.25 20.46
C GLY A 248 5.91 6.53 21.00
N ALA A 249 6.12 6.41 22.32
CA ALA A 249 7.45 6.57 22.90
C ALA A 249 8.41 5.43 22.48
N SER A 250 7.91 4.20 22.36
CA SER A 250 8.70 3.05 21.88
C SER A 250 9.07 3.18 20.41
N LEU A 251 8.18 3.69 19.56
CA LEU A 251 8.47 3.96 18.15
C LEU A 251 9.55 5.04 17.99
N ARG A 252 9.49 6.11 18.80
CA ARG A 252 10.52 7.17 18.83
C ARG A 252 11.88 6.70 19.35
N GLN A 253 11.96 5.55 20.03
CA GLN A 253 13.23 4.95 20.47
C GLN A 253 13.94 4.17 19.36
N ILE A 254 13.30 3.93 18.21
CA ILE A 254 13.97 3.35 17.06
C ILE A 254 15.09 4.32 16.62
N PRO A 255 16.35 3.88 16.48
CA PRO A 255 17.44 4.77 16.11
C PRO A 255 17.27 5.35 14.70
N PRO A 256 17.69 6.61 14.45
CA PRO A 256 17.62 7.23 13.12
C PRO A 256 18.30 6.46 11.99
N THR A 257 19.30 5.64 12.33
CA THR A 257 20.01 4.80 11.36
C THR A 257 19.27 3.51 10.99
N HIS A 258 18.16 3.19 11.66
CA HIS A 258 17.40 1.96 11.41
C HIS A 258 16.48 2.12 10.18
N PRO A 259 16.26 1.07 9.34
CA PRO A 259 15.48 1.19 8.11
C PRO A 259 14.04 1.67 8.32
N CYS A 260 13.37 1.17 9.36
CA CYS A 260 11.98 1.54 9.67
C CYS A 260 11.82 2.87 10.41
N TYR A 261 12.90 3.61 10.69
CA TYR A 261 12.85 4.83 11.50
C TYR A 261 11.90 5.89 10.93
N GLU A 262 12.05 6.21 9.64
CA GLU A 262 11.27 7.27 9.01
C GLU A 262 9.77 6.97 9.06
N LEU A 263 9.39 5.71 8.83
CA LEU A 263 8.02 5.27 8.91
C LEU A 263 7.49 5.23 10.37
N ALA A 264 8.33 4.87 11.34
CA ALA A 264 7.98 4.89 12.76
C ALA A 264 7.67 6.32 13.25
N ILE A 265 8.51 7.29 12.87
CA ILE A 265 8.32 8.70 13.20
C ILE A 265 7.08 9.25 12.50
N THR A 266 6.89 8.91 11.21
CA THR A 266 5.70 9.27 10.45
C THR A 266 4.42 8.78 11.14
N ALA A 267 4.37 7.48 11.50
CA ALA A 267 3.23 6.88 12.19
C ALA A 267 2.93 7.61 13.51
N THR A 268 3.98 7.85 14.31
CA THR A 268 3.84 8.52 15.60
C THR A 268 3.34 9.96 15.45
N ASN A 269 3.88 10.70 14.48
CA ASN A 269 3.48 12.08 14.22
C ASN A 269 2.02 12.17 13.77
N LEU A 270 1.57 11.26 12.91
CA LEU A 270 0.17 11.20 12.48
C LEU A 270 -0.78 10.87 13.63
N VAL A 271 -0.44 9.89 14.46
CA VAL A 271 -1.27 9.52 15.62
C VAL A 271 -1.31 10.66 16.64
N ASP A 272 -0.14 11.15 17.06
CA ASP A 272 -0.05 12.24 18.04
C ASP A 272 -0.72 13.51 17.55
N GLY A 273 -0.56 13.85 16.27
CA GLY A 273 -1.18 15.02 15.64
C GLY A 273 -2.70 14.98 15.76
N LEU A 274 -3.32 13.85 15.39
CA LEU A 274 -4.78 13.71 15.48
C LEU A 274 -5.26 13.70 16.93
N VAL A 275 -4.59 12.92 17.79
CA VAL A 275 -4.95 12.81 19.22
C VAL A 275 -4.87 14.18 19.89
N ASN A 276 -3.80 14.95 19.66
CA ASN A 276 -3.65 16.29 20.21
C ASN A 276 -4.72 17.25 19.66
N HIS A 277 -5.05 17.17 18.36
CA HIS A 277 -6.11 17.99 17.77
C HIS A 277 -7.48 17.69 18.39
N LEU A 278 -7.83 16.41 18.59
CA LEU A 278 -9.09 16.00 19.23
C LEU A 278 -9.15 16.36 20.71
N LEU A 279 -8.02 16.27 21.44
CA LEU A 279 -7.95 16.66 22.86
C LEU A 279 -8.05 18.18 23.06
N THR A 280 -7.54 18.98 22.13
CA THR A 280 -7.59 20.45 22.17
C THR A 280 -8.92 21.01 21.68
N HIS A 281 -9.68 20.23 20.90
CA HIS A 281 -11.01 20.59 20.40
C HIS A 281 -12.07 19.61 20.92
N PRO A 282 -12.32 19.54 22.25
CA PRO A 282 -13.28 18.60 22.83
C PRO A 282 -14.71 18.81 22.33
N GLN A 283 -15.02 19.96 21.73
CA GLN A 283 -16.27 20.21 21.01
C GLN A 283 -16.47 19.29 19.80
N LEU A 284 -15.41 18.75 19.19
CA LEU A 284 -15.52 17.73 18.13
C LEU A 284 -15.99 16.38 18.68
N LEU A 285 -15.79 16.17 19.98
CA LEU A 285 -16.28 15.03 20.74
C LEU A 285 -17.60 15.34 21.48
N ALA A 286 -18.21 16.50 21.20
CA ALA A 286 -19.45 16.95 21.80
C ALA A 286 -20.46 17.38 20.71
N ALA A 287 -21.75 17.27 21.03
CA ALA A 287 -22.80 17.81 20.16
C ALA A 287 -22.77 19.35 20.19
N GLN A 288 -22.81 20.02 19.04
CA GLN A 288 -23.29 21.40 18.99
C GLN A 288 -24.78 21.39 19.37
N THR A 289 -25.10 21.78 20.61
CA THR A 289 -26.49 22.04 20.99
C THR A 289 -26.82 23.47 20.57
N ASP A 290 -27.64 23.61 19.52
CA ASP A 290 -28.19 24.89 19.02
C ASP A 290 -29.14 25.61 20.00
N SER A 291 -29.14 25.24 21.27
CA SER A 291 -29.96 25.88 22.30
C SER A 291 -29.07 26.30 23.46
N GLY A 292 -28.94 27.61 23.68
CA GLY A 292 -28.14 28.25 24.74
C GLY A 292 -28.65 27.99 26.17
N SER A 293 -28.91 26.74 26.53
CA SER A 293 -29.32 26.32 27.87
C SER A 293 -28.13 25.72 28.63
N PRO A 294 -27.61 26.37 29.68
CA PRO A 294 -26.40 25.94 30.39
C PRO A 294 -26.58 24.73 31.34
N LEU A 295 -27.71 24.01 31.31
CA LEU A 295 -28.11 23.11 32.40
C LEU A 295 -28.49 21.66 32.04
N ALA A 296 -28.29 21.21 30.81
CA ALA A 296 -28.47 19.79 30.47
C ALA A 296 -27.16 18.98 30.63
N VAL A 297 -26.70 18.81 31.87
CA VAL A 297 -25.65 17.83 32.21
C VAL A 297 -26.25 16.43 32.08
N GLY A 298 -25.94 15.69 31.02
CA GLY A 298 -26.20 14.25 31.04
C GLY A 298 -26.08 13.45 29.75
N ARG A 299 -26.48 13.96 28.58
CA ARG A 299 -26.43 13.19 27.32
C ARG A 299 -26.19 14.12 26.14
N GLN A 300 -24.99 14.04 25.57
CA GLN A 300 -24.64 14.70 24.31
C GLN A 300 -25.01 13.76 23.16
N THR A 301 -25.65 14.31 22.12
CA THR A 301 -26.06 13.57 20.92
C THR A 301 -24.99 13.67 19.85
N LEU A 302 -24.26 12.60 19.60
CA LEU A 302 -23.26 12.58 18.53
C LEU A 302 -23.94 12.24 17.19
N PRO A 303 -23.45 12.83 16.08
CA PRO A 303 -23.93 12.50 14.73
C PRO A 303 -23.41 11.12 14.26
N PHE A 304 -22.67 10.42 15.10
CA PHE A 304 -22.09 9.11 14.84
C PHE A 304 -22.23 8.18 16.05
N ASN A 305 -22.11 6.88 15.81
CA ASN A 305 -22.07 5.90 16.87
C ASN A 305 -20.70 5.94 17.57
N PRO A 306 -20.66 6.31 18.86
CA PRO A 306 -19.40 6.51 19.57
C PRO A 306 -18.65 5.21 19.90
N ASP A 307 -19.32 4.07 19.86
CA ASP A 307 -18.67 2.77 20.07
C ASP A 307 -17.71 2.49 18.90
N ILE A 308 -18.03 2.95 17.70
CA ILE A 308 -17.14 2.88 16.54
C ILE A 308 -15.87 3.69 16.79
N LEU A 309 -16.01 4.92 17.28
CA LEU A 309 -14.85 5.78 17.59
C LEU A 309 -13.98 5.13 18.68
N ALA A 310 -14.59 4.61 19.74
CA ALA A 310 -13.86 3.96 20.83
C ALA A 310 -13.13 2.70 20.37
N ASP A 311 -13.76 1.92 19.51
CA ASP A 311 -13.21 0.71 18.92
C ASP A 311 -12.04 1.04 17.96
N SER A 312 -12.20 2.03 17.08
CA SER A 312 -11.11 2.53 16.23
C SER A 312 -9.92 3.06 17.02
N LEU A 313 -10.14 3.78 18.12
CA LEU A 313 -9.06 4.24 19.01
C LEU A 313 -8.34 3.07 19.70
N ASN A 314 -9.06 2.00 20.05
CA ASN A 314 -8.44 0.78 20.60
C ASN A 314 -7.58 0.07 19.55
N THR A 315 -8.10 -0.10 18.34
CA THR A 315 -7.34 -0.69 17.23
C THR A 315 -6.09 0.13 16.93
N LEU A 316 -6.22 1.45 16.84
CA LEU A 316 -5.10 2.37 16.64
C LEU A 316 -4.02 2.19 17.72
N ALA A 317 -4.43 2.10 19.00
CA ALA A 317 -3.51 1.86 20.11
C ALA A 317 -2.82 0.49 20.02
N ALA A 318 -3.57 -0.57 19.72
CA ALA A 318 -3.05 -1.93 19.61
C ALA A 318 -2.04 -2.06 18.47
N VAL A 319 -2.35 -1.54 17.28
CA VAL A 319 -1.47 -1.59 16.10
C VAL A 319 -0.21 -0.77 16.35
N THR A 320 -0.33 0.45 16.88
CA THR A 320 0.83 1.29 17.23
C THR A 320 1.72 0.59 18.25
N GLN A 321 1.14 -0.14 19.22
CA GLN A 321 1.89 -0.89 20.23
C GLN A 321 2.62 -2.11 19.65
N ALA A 322 2.09 -2.70 18.58
CA ALA A 322 2.65 -3.88 17.93
C ALA A 322 3.86 -3.54 17.05
N MET A 323 3.84 -2.39 16.35
CA MET A 323 4.87 -1.97 15.38
C MET A 323 6.33 -2.09 15.87
N PRO A 324 6.72 -1.68 17.09
CA PRO A 324 8.11 -1.84 17.54
C PRO A 324 8.59 -3.30 17.58
N GLY A 325 7.68 -4.28 17.69
CA GLY A 325 8.01 -5.70 17.61
C GLY A 325 8.28 -6.19 16.18
N LEU A 326 7.95 -5.39 15.17
CA LEU A 326 7.97 -5.73 13.74
C LEU A 326 9.09 -5.05 12.96
N THR A 327 10.02 -4.35 13.62
CA THR A 327 11.13 -3.62 12.96
C THR A 327 12.06 -4.49 12.10
N HIS A 328 11.85 -5.81 12.11
CA HIS A 328 12.61 -6.81 11.40
C HIS A 328 11.88 -7.37 10.18
N ASP A 329 10.64 -6.95 9.96
CA ASP A 329 9.81 -7.31 8.81
C ASP A 329 9.21 -6.04 8.23
N SER A 330 9.81 -5.52 7.15
CA SER A 330 9.37 -4.25 6.58
C SER A 330 7.93 -4.30 6.05
N ILE A 331 7.47 -5.47 5.59
CA ILE A 331 6.13 -5.66 5.02
C ILE A 331 5.10 -5.61 6.15
N SER A 332 5.29 -6.42 7.21
CA SER A 332 4.40 -6.39 8.37
C SER A 332 4.39 -5.02 9.08
N PHE A 333 5.53 -4.34 9.11
CA PHE A 333 5.63 -2.99 9.65
C PHE A 333 4.86 -1.98 8.79
N ALA A 334 4.96 -2.08 7.46
CA ALA A 334 4.18 -1.28 6.52
C ALA A 334 2.68 -1.58 6.60
N ASP A 335 2.28 -2.84 6.78
CA ASP A 335 0.88 -3.24 6.97
C ASP A 335 0.29 -2.62 8.24
N CYS A 336 1.04 -2.61 9.36
CA CYS A 336 0.61 -1.87 10.56
C CYS A 336 0.40 -0.39 10.28
N TYR A 337 1.32 0.22 9.54
CA TYR A 337 1.19 1.63 9.17
C TYR A 337 -0.06 1.89 8.30
N ARG A 338 -0.37 1.00 7.35
CA ARG A 338 -1.60 1.07 6.54
C ARG A 338 -2.83 1.04 7.43
N THR A 339 -2.89 0.12 8.38
CA THR A 339 -4.01 0.04 9.32
C THR A 339 -4.12 1.28 10.20
N ILE A 340 -3.00 1.84 10.67
CA ILE A 340 -3.00 3.11 11.39
C ILE A 340 -3.67 4.18 10.53
N ALA A 341 -3.28 4.31 9.26
CA ALA A 341 -3.87 5.27 8.35
C ALA A 341 -5.36 5.01 8.06
N GLU A 342 -5.79 3.76 7.95
CA GLU A 342 -7.20 3.39 7.80
C GLU A 342 -8.03 3.81 9.02
N GLU A 343 -7.55 3.50 10.22
CA GLU A 343 -8.22 3.88 11.47
C GLU A 343 -8.21 5.41 11.67
N LEU A 344 -7.13 6.11 11.30
CA LEU A 344 -7.11 7.57 11.22
C LEU A 344 -8.16 8.08 10.22
N GLY A 345 -8.35 7.40 9.09
CA GLY A 345 -9.42 7.66 8.13
C GLY A 345 -10.81 7.53 8.75
N VAL A 346 -11.08 6.44 9.47
CA VAL A 346 -12.35 6.25 10.19
C VAL A 346 -12.58 7.38 11.20
N ILE A 347 -11.59 7.66 12.04
CA ILE A 347 -11.70 8.69 13.08
C ILE A 347 -11.92 10.08 12.47
N THR A 348 -11.17 10.44 11.43
CA THR A 348 -11.30 11.74 10.77
C THR A 348 -12.62 11.89 10.00
N THR A 349 -13.13 10.83 9.38
CA THR A 349 -14.49 10.80 8.80
C THR A 349 -15.56 11.04 9.88
N LEU A 350 -15.48 10.34 11.01
CA LEU A 350 -16.48 10.43 12.08
C LEU A 350 -16.48 11.81 12.76
N CYS A 351 -15.30 12.32 13.09
CA CYS A 351 -15.16 13.55 13.86
C CYS A 351 -15.14 14.82 12.99
N LYS A 352 -14.87 14.70 11.68
CA LYS A 352 -14.63 15.82 10.74
C LYS A 352 -13.79 16.95 11.38
N PRO A 353 -12.57 16.65 11.82
CA PRO A 353 -11.78 17.58 12.62
C PRO A 353 -11.26 18.81 11.86
N TYR A 354 -11.38 18.83 10.53
CA TYR A 354 -10.76 19.84 9.67
C TYR A 354 -11.77 20.52 8.76
N SER A 355 -11.51 21.81 8.49
CA SER A 355 -12.29 22.66 7.60
C SER A 355 -11.52 23.01 6.31
N ALA A 356 -12.20 23.60 5.33
CA ALA A 356 -11.53 24.25 4.19
C ALA A 356 -10.46 25.27 4.60
N GLN A 357 -10.65 25.99 5.71
CA GLN A 357 -9.65 26.94 6.22
C GLN A 357 -8.39 26.23 6.75
N ASP A 358 -8.54 25.08 7.41
CA ASP A 358 -7.40 24.25 7.82
C ASP A 358 -6.58 23.83 6.60
N PHE A 359 -7.24 23.41 5.53
CA PHE A 359 -6.56 23.07 4.27
C PHE A 359 -5.74 24.24 3.73
N LYS A 360 -6.36 25.42 3.61
CA LYS A 360 -5.69 26.64 3.10
C LYS A 360 -4.50 27.04 3.97
N GLN A 361 -4.64 26.97 5.28
CA GLN A 361 -3.55 27.30 6.21
C GLN A 361 -2.39 26.32 6.04
N VAL A 362 -2.66 25.02 6.08
CA VAL A 362 -1.62 23.97 6.03
C VAL A 362 -0.88 23.98 4.71
N THR A 363 -1.60 24.09 3.58
CA THR A 363 -0.98 24.15 2.26
C THR A 363 -0.17 25.43 2.04
N ARG A 364 -0.61 26.56 2.60
CA ARG A 364 0.17 27.79 2.58
C ARG A 364 1.47 27.64 3.37
N GLU A 365 1.40 27.14 4.60
CA GLU A 365 2.59 26.90 5.43
C GLU A 365 3.58 25.95 4.74
N LEU A 366 3.06 24.83 4.21
CA LEU A 366 3.83 23.83 3.48
C LEU A 366 4.47 24.41 2.21
N THR A 367 3.71 25.13 1.39
CA THR A 367 4.20 25.73 0.16
C THR A 367 5.30 26.75 0.46
N ILE A 368 5.10 27.62 1.44
CA ILE A 368 6.10 28.62 1.85
C ILE A 368 7.36 27.94 2.39
N ALA A 369 7.23 26.83 3.13
CA ALA A 369 8.37 26.05 3.58
C ALA A 369 9.14 25.45 2.38
N ARG A 370 8.44 24.89 1.38
CA ARG A 370 9.01 24.28 0.17
C ARG A 370 9.64 25.28 -0.80
N LEU A 371 9.10 26.50 -0.92
CA LEU A 371 9.67 27.58 -1.76
C LEU A 371 10.91 28.22 -1.12
N GLY A 372 11.06 28.10 0.20
CA GLY A 372 12.24 28.57 0.93
C GLY A 372 12.29 30.09 1.15
N PRO A 373 13.43 30.61 1.66
CA PRO A 373 13.56 32.01 2.08
C PRO A 373 13.44 33.04 0.95
N SER A 374 13.90 32.71 -0.27
CA SER A 374 13.88 33.61 -1.42
C SER A 374 12.47 34.11 -1.75
N TRP A 375 11.47 33.25 -1.64
CA TRP A 375 10.08 33.63 -1.82
C TRP A 375 9.61 34.64 -0.76
N ARG A 376 9.91 34.37 0.52
CA ARG A 376 9.47 35.20 1.66
C ARG A 376 9.99 36.63 1.57
N ASP A 377 11.21 36.79 1.05
CA ASP A 377 11.89 38.08 0.97
C ASP A 377 11.58 38.83 -0.33
N GLY A 378 11.18 38.12 -1.39
CA GLY A 378 11.09 38.68 -2.74
C GLY A 378 9.69 38.80 -3.35
N VAL A 379 8.68 38.09 -2.84
CA VAL A 379 7.28 38.19 -3.32
C VAL A 379 6.36 38.56 -2.16
N ASP A 380 5.71 39.73 -2.28
CA ASP A 380 4.83 40.28 -1.23
C ASP A 380 3.50 39.50 -1.10
N LEU A 381 3.12 38.76 -2.15
CA LEU A 381 1.91 37.97 -2.19
C LEU A 381 2.11 36.54 -1.65
N GLN A 382 1.20 36.14 -0.78
CA GLN A 382 1.22 34.81 -0.19
C GLN A 382 0.66 33.79 -1.20
N PRO A 383 1.29 32.61 -1.33
CA PRO A 383 0.80 31.58 -2.23
C PRO A 383 -0.53 31.05 -1.70
N GLU A 384 -1.45 30.79 -2.62
CA GLU A 384 -2.75 30.21 -2.32
C GLU A 384 -2.96 28.93 -3.14
N THR A 385 -3.37 27.87 -2.44
CA THR A 385 -3.57 26.53 -2.98
C THR A 385 -5.05 26.20 -3.02
N PHE A 386 -5.52 25.61 -4.13
CA PHE A 386 -6.91 25.25 -4.38
C PHE A 386 -7.03 23.74 -4.58
N LEU A 387 -7.96 23.09 -3.86
CA LEU A 387 -8.15 21.65 -3.85
C LEU A 387 -9.18 21.18 -4.87
N PHE A 388 -8.83 20.13 -5.62
CA PHE A 388 -9.68 19.49 -6.63
C PHE A 388 -9.70 17.97 -6.44
N SER A 389 -10.67 17.32 -7.07
CA SER A 389 -10.93 15.87 -6.94
C SER A 389 -9.83 14.95 -7.48
N SER A 390 -8.84 15.43 -8.22
CA SER A 390 -7.67 14.63 -8.63
C SER A 390 -6.53 15.49 -9.17
N GLY A 391 -5.34 14.90 -9.30
CA GLY A 391 -4.20 15.54 -9.99
C GLY A 391 -4.50 15.90 -11.45
N MET A 392 -5.27 15.07 -12.16
CA MET A 392 -5.68 15.37 -13.54
C MET A 392 -6.68 16.52 -13.58
N HIS A 393 -7.63 16.54 -12.64
CA HIS A 393 -8.56 17.65 -12.50
C HIS A 393 -7.79 18.96 -12.26
N ALA A 394 -6.84 18.97 -11.33
CA ALA A 394 -5.99 20.14 -11.09
C ALA A 394 -5.23 20.58 -12.35
N LEU A 395 -4.64 19.64 -13.10
CA LEU A 395 -3.94 19.93 -14.36
C LEU A 395 -4.88 20.53 -15.41
N THR A 396 -6.08 19.97 -15.60
CA THR A 396 -7.00 20.52 -16.58
C THR A 396 -7.49 21.91 -16.18
N ILE A 397 -7.76 22.13 -14.89
CA ILE A 397 -8.17 23.45 -14.39
C ILE A 397 -7.03 24.47 -14.60
N ALA A 398 -5.78 24.07 -14.41
CA ALA A 398 -4.64 24.93 -14.71
C ALA A 398 -4.53 25.25 -16.21
N LEU A 399 -4.75 24.26 -17.08
CA LEU A 399 -4.78 24.45 -18.54
C LEU A 399 -5.91 25.39 -18.98
N GLU A 400 -7.11 25.23 -18.43
CA GLU A 400 -8.27 26.08 -18.72
C GLU A 400 -8.01 27.53 -18.28
N ASN A 401 -7.50 27.73 -17.06
CA ASN A 401 -7.20 29.06 -16.54
C ASN A 401 -6.07 29.74 -17.32
N ALA A 402 -5.07 28.98 -17.82
CA ALA A 402 -4.08 29.52 -18.75
C ALA A 402 -4.74 29.98 -20.06
N SER A 403 -5.63 29.16 -20.64
CA SER A 403 -6.28 29.46 -21.93
C SER A 403 -7.30 30.61 -21.91
N GLN A 404 -8.07 30.77 -20.84
CA GLN A 404 -9.18 31.73 -20.80
C GLN A 404 -8.73 33.18 -20.64
N ASN A 405 -7.55 33.41 -20.07
CA ASN A 405 -7.04 34.76 -19.79
C ASN A 405 -6.23 35.34 -20.96
N ASP A 406 -5.90 34.51 -21.96
CA ASP A 406 -5.04 34.88 -23.06
C ASP A 406 -5.58 34.39 -24.40
N ALA A 407 -6.29 35.28 -25.11
CA ALA A 407 -7.00 35.02 -26.37
C ALA A 407 -6.11 34.60 -27.57
N GLU A 408 -4.79 34.48 -27.40
CA GLU A 408 -3.80 34.15 -28.44
C GLU A 408 -2.83 33.02 -28.03
N GLN A 409 -3.21 32.10 -27.13
CA GLN A 409 -2.26 31.08 -26.64
C GLN A 409 -2.25 29.76 -27.39
N ALA A 410 -1.06 29.18 -27.52
CA ALA A 410 -0.92 27.73 -27.50
C ALA A 410 0.00 27.28 -26.39
N LEU A 411 -0.40 26.18 -25.79
CA LEU A 411 0.46 25.43 -24.88
C LEU A 411 1.65 24.86 -25.67
N THR A 412 2.85 25.10 -25.14
CA THR A 412 4.07 24.47 -25.64
C THR A 412 4.67 23.59 -24.55
N PHE A 413 5.30 22.48 -24.95
CA PHE A 413 6.03 21.62 -24.03
C PHE A 413 7.43 22.17 -23.81
N MET A 414 7.83 22.29 -22.54
CA MET A 414 9.15 22.81 -22.18
C MET A 414 10.26 21.96 -22.78
N THR A 415 11.31 22.63 -23.23
CA THR A 415 12.57 22.01 -23.65
C THR A 415 13.73 22.58 -22.85
N ASP A 416 14.81 21.83 -22.75
CA ASP A 416 16.07 22.36 -22.23
C ASP A 416 16.63 23.44 -23.16
N ARG A 417 17.68 24.14 -22.70
CA ARG A 417 18.34 25.21 -23.47
C ARG A 417 18.81 24.75 -24.86
N SER A 418 19.19 23.49 -25.01
CA SER A 418 19.65 22.95 -26.30
C SER A 418 18.54 22.49 -27.22
N GLY A 419 17.29 22.42 -26.73
CA GLY A 419 16.14 21.87 -27.45
C GLY A 419 16.18 20.34 -27.63
N LYS A 420 17.15 19.65 -27.01
CA LYS A 420 17.37 18.20 -27.15
C LYS A 420 16.57 17.41 -26.12
N ALA A 421 16.42 17.95 -24.92
CA ALA A 421 15.59 17.35 -23.89
C ALA A 421 14.23 18.04 -23.86
N LYS A 422 13.17 17.24 -23.90
CA LYS A 422 11.79 17.72 -23.75
C LYS A 422 11.28 17.28 -22.38
N THR A 423 10.39 18.06 -21.79
CA THR A 423 9.65 17.60 -20.62
C THR A 423 8.98 16.27 -20.93
N PRO A 424 9.06 15.28 -20.04
CA PRO A 424 8.20 14.12 -20.08
C PRO A 424 6.73 14.56 -20.15
N ILE A 425 5.97 13.90 -21.03
CA ILE A 425 4.53 14.09 -21.14
C ILE A 425 3.90 12.79 -20.65
N TYR A 426 3.15 12.86 -19.55
CA TYR A 426 2.37 11.71 -19.10
C TYR A 426 1.23 11.49 -20.09
N PHE A 427 0.92 10.23 -20.43
CA PHE A 427 -0.04 9.91 -21.49
C PHE A 427 -1.37 10.65 -21.33
N GLU A 428 -1.89 10.77 -20.10
CA GLU A 428 -3.15 11.48 -19.83
C GLU A 428 -3.05 12.98 -20.10
N THR A 429 -1.86 13.56 -19.92
CA THR A 429 -1.61 14.97 -20.19
C THR A 429 -1.57 15.22 -21.70
N GLY A 430 -0.99 14.30 -22.48
CA GLY A 430 -1.03 14.35 -23.94
C GLY A 430 -2.46 14.42 -24.46
N GLU A 431 -3.34 13.55 -23.95
CA GLU A 431 -4.76 13.53 -24.33
C GLU A 431 -5.52 14.78 -23.86
N LEU A 432 -5.28 15.25 -22.63
CA LEU A 432 -5.86 16.53 -22.18
C LEU A 432 -5.43 17.71 -23.05
N VAL A 433 -4.16 17.77 -23.43
CA VAL A 433 -3.65 18.81 -24.33
C VAL A 433 -4.28 18.68 -25.71
N LYS A 434 -4.49 17.46 -26.22
CA LYS A 434 -5.19 17.22 -27.50
C LYS A 434 -6.66 17.67 -27.45
N LEU A 435 -7.39 17.28 -26.41
CA LEU A 435 -8.78 17.70 -26.16
C LEU A 435 -8.91 19.22 -26.08
N ALA A 436 -7.90 19.86 -25.47
CA ALA A 436 -7.79 21.30 -25.42
C ALA A 436 -7.45 21.87 -26.83
N SER A 437 -6.57 21.23 -27.60
CA SER A 437 -5.95 21.71 -28.85
C SER A 437 -6.83 21.92 -30.07
N GLY A 438 -8.14 21.64 -29.99
CA GLY A 438 -9.11 22.14 -30.97
C GLY A 438 -9.15 23.67 -31.11
N LYS A 439 -8.42 24.42 -30.27
CA LYS A 439 -8.38 25.90 -30.24
C LYS A 439 -6.99 26.55 -30.09
N PHE A 440 -5.87 25.81 -30.16
CA PHE A 440 -4.57 26.32 -29.72
C PHE A 440 -3.49 26.35 -30.83
N ILE A 441 -3.13 27.54 -31.33
CA ILE A 441 -1.95 27.79 -32.18
C ILE A 441 -1.12 28.95 -31.58
N ALA A 442 0.17 28.67 -31.34
CA ALA A 442 1.29 29.45 -30.77
C ALA A 442 1.05 30.50 -29.63
N GLY A 443 1.71 30.36 -28.46
CA GLY A 443 2.11 31.51 -27.60
C GLY A 443 1.81 31.45 -26.08
N SER A 444 2.70 32.03 -25.25
CA SER A 444 2.61 32.42 -23.81
C SER A 444 2.31 31.42 -22.69
N ALA A 445 1.93 30.16 -22.98
CA ALA A 445 1.84 29.11 -21.96
C ALA A 445 2.82 27.95 -22.23
N VAL A 446 3.52 27.52 -21.18
CA VAL A 446 4.47 26.40 -21.22
C VAL A 446 4.09 25.34 -20.18
N TYR A 447 4.10 24.07 -20.58
CA TYR A 447 3.94 22.94 -19.67
C TYR A 447 5.30 22.32 -19.34
N ALA A 448 5.53 21.96 -18.07
CA ALA A 448 6.66 21.15 -17.66
C ALA A 448 6.29 20.21 -16.51
N THR A 449 6.98 19.08 -16.41
CA THR A 449 7.05 18.25 -15.20
C THR A 449 8.31 18.61 -14.40
N LEU A 450 8.33 18.35 -13.09
CA LEU A 450 9.56 18.52 -12.29
C LEU A 450 10.61 17.45 -12.59
N ASN A 451 10.19 16.18 -12.65
CA ASN A 451 11.07 15.03 -12.82
C ASN A 451 10.39 13.92 -13.64
N HIS A 452 11.20 13.00 -14.16
CA HIS A 452 10.71 11.85 -14.92
C HIS A 452 10.00 10.83 -14.03
N SER A 453 8.86 10.30 -14.48
CA SER A 453 8.17 9.17 -13.83
C SER A 453 8.70 7.78 -14.26
N MET A 454 9.52 7.74 -15.32
CA MET A 454 10.04 6.57 -16.03
C MET A 454 11.30 6.95 -16.83
N PRO A 455 12.46 7.18 -16.20
CA PRO A 455 13.67 7.60 -16.90
C PRO A 455 14.19 6.47 -17.79
N LEU A 456 13.80 6.45 -19.07
CA LEU A 456 14.22 5.41 -20.03
C LEU A 456 15.65 5.66 -20.55
N PRO A 457 16.40 4.62 -20.94
CA PRO A 457 17.81 4.74 -21.37
C PRO A 457 18.04 5.73 -22.52
N ASN A 458 17.07 5.86 -23.45
CA ASN A 458 17.17 6.75 -24.61
C ASN A 458 16.51 8.12 -24.38
N MET A 459 15.92 8.34 -23.21
CA MET A 459 15.33 9.64 -22.87
C MET A 459 16.38 10.53 -22.21
N PRO A 460 16.53 11.78 -22.65
CA PRO A 460 17.43 12.71 -21.99
C PRO A 460 16.97 12.96 -20.56
N ASN A 461 17.93 13.05 -19.64
CA ASN A 461 17.64 13.34 -18.23
C ASN A 461 16.78 14.61 -18.10
N TRP A 462 15.76 14.58 -17.24
CA TRP A 462 14.91 15.73 -16.96
C TRP A 462 14.87 16.01 -15.45
N SER A 463 15.26 17.22 -15.06
CA SER A 463 15.28 17.72 -13.68
C SER A 463 15.15 19.24 -13.66
N VAL A 464 15.12 19.81 -12.46
CA VAL A 464 15.23 21.26 -12.22
C VAL A 464 16.45 21.88 -12.93
N ASP A 465 17.56 21.15 -13.06
CA ASP A 465 18.77 21.61 -13.76
C ASP A 465 18.55 21.90 -15.25
N ASN A 466 17.57 21.22 -15.87
CA ASN A 466 17.19 21.45 -17.27
C ASN A 466 16.00 22.42 -17.37
N LEU A 467 15.07 22.34 -16.42
CA LEU A 467 13.89 23.21 -16.36
C LEU A 467 14.27 24.68 -16.17
N ILE A 468 15.16 25.00 -15.22
CA ILE A 468 15.53 26.39 -14.91
C ILE A 468 16.15 27.08 -16.15
N PRO A 469 17.21 26.56 -16.80
CA PRO A 469 17.79 27.21 -17.96
C PRO A 469 16.82 27.29 -19.15
N GLY A 470 15.98 26.27 -19.37
CA GLY A 470 14.95 26.26 -20.40
C GLY A 470 13.91 27.36 -20.20
N LEU A 471 13.39 27.48 -18.97
CA LEU A 471 12.43 28.53 -18.62
C LEU A 471 13.03 29.94 -18.66
N GLN A 472 14.28 30.13 -18.23
CA GLN A 472 14.99 31.41 -18.38
C GLN A 472 15.10 31.84 -19.85
N GLN A 473 15.29 30.89 -20.77
CA GLN A 473 15.30 31.18 -22.20
C GLN A 473 13.91 31.58 -22.70
N GLN A 474 12.86 30.86 -22.29
CA GLN A 474 11.47 31.18 -22.66
C GLN A 474 11.06 32.57 -22.16
N ILE A 475 11.38 32.92 -20.91
CA ILE A 475 11.12 34.27 -20.36
C ILE A 475 11.82 35.35 -21.20
N LYS A 476 13.08 35.13 -21.60
CA LYS A 476 13.80 36.07 -22.46
C LYS A 476 13.19 36.20 -23.86
N GLN A 477 12.72 35.09 -24.43
CA GLN A 477 12.02 35.08 -25.72
C GLN A 477 10.65 35.76 -25.61
N HIS A 478 10.05 35.77 -24.42
CA HIS A 478 8.77 36.41 -24.13
C HIS A 478 8.90 37.85 -23.59
N ALA A 479 10.11 38.41 -23.50
CA ALA A 479 10.35 39.70 -22.84
C ALA A 479 9.64 40.90 -23.49
N ASP A 480 9.34 40.82 -24.79
CA ASP A 480 8.63 41.86 -25.53
C ASP A 480 7.09 41.77 -25.38
N SER A 481 6.58 40.76 -24.68
CA SER A 481 5.15 40.58 -24.40
C SER A 481 4.67 41.50 -23.28
N THR A 482 3.43 41.98 -23.39
CA THR A 482 2.76 42.72 -22.31
C THR A 482 2.17 41.82 -21.24
N LYS A 483 2.14 40.51 -21.48
CA LYS A 483 1.55 39.48 -20.61
C LYS A 483 2.65 38.59 -20.02
N PRO A 484 2.49 38.10 -18.77
CA PRO A 484 3.46 37.18 -18.18
C PRO A 484 3.48 35.85 -18.94
N LEU A 485 4.64 35.21 -18.99
CA LEU A 485 4.73 33.80 -19.37
C LEU A 485 4.01 32.96 -18.30
N THR A 486 3.12 32.07 -18.72
CA THR A 486 2.43 31.14 -17.81
C THR A 486 3.09 29.77 -17.85
N LEU A 487 3.66 29.33 -16.73
CA LEU A 487 4.17 27.97 -16.55
C LEU A 487 3.12 27.12 -15.84
N ILE A 488 2.69 26.03 -16.47
CA ILE A 488 1.95 24.95 -15.82
C ILE A 488 2.98 23.90 -15.41
N LEU A 489 3.18 23.75 -14.10
CA LEU A 489 4.22 22.89 -13.55
C LEU A 489 3.58 21.69 -12.83
N ASP A 490 3.71 20.50 -13.40
CA ASP A 490 3.37 19.26 -12.71
C ASP A 490 4.47 18.86 -11.73
N ALA A 491 4.18 19.03 -10.44
CA ALA A 491 5.07 18.71 -9.32
C ALA A 491 4.75 17.37 -8.66
N THR A 492 4.09 16.45 -9.39
CA THR A 492 3.81 15.11 -8.90
C THR A 492 5.08 14.39 -8.44
N ILE A 493 6.15 14.41 -9.24
CA ILE A 493 7.45 13.82 -8.88
C ILE A 493 8.37 14.95 -8.41
N GLU A 494 8.39 15.18 -7.10
CA GLU A 494 9.14 16.25 -6.45
C GLU A 494 10.25 15.67 -5.57
N LYS A 495 11.48 16.18 -5.72
CA LYS A 495 12.58 15.90 -4.81
C LYS A 495 12.68 17.02 -3.77
N ARG A 496 13.35 16.73 -2.66
CA ARG A 496 13.65 17.74 -1.65
C ARG A 496 14.37 18.92 -2.31
N ASP A 497 13.93 20.13 -1.97
CA ASP A 497 14.47 21.41 -2.43
C ASP A 497 14.26 21.76 -3.92
N ASP A 498 13.57 20.93 -4.72
CA ASP A 498 13.29 21.25 -6.14
C ASP A 498 12.52 22.59 -6.28
N LEU A 499 11.47 22.78 -5.48
CA LEU A 499 10.68 24.02 -5.49
C LEU A 499 11.47 25.23 -4.96
N ALA A 500 12.34 25.03 -3.97
CA ALA A 500 13.19 26.08 -3.44
C ALA A 500 14.20 26.59 -4.48
N GLN A 501 14.74 25.70 -5.31
CA GLN A 501 15.62 26.05 -6.42
C GLN A 501 14.88 26.86 -7.50
N ILE A 502 13.67 26.45 -7.87
CA ILE A 502 12.82 27.18 -8.82
C ILE A 502 12.48 28.56 -8.27
N ALA A 503 12.02 28.65 -7.01
CA ALA A 503 11.73 29.92 -6.36
C ALA A 503 12.95 30.83 -6.39
N THR A 504 14.11 30.34 -5.97
CA THR A 504 15.36 31.12 -5.96
C THR A 504 15.75 31.63 -7.35
N ALA A 505 15.52 30.85 -8.40
CA ALA A 505 15.84 31.24 -9.76
C ALA A 505 14.86 32.28 -10.36
N PHE A 506 13.59 32.27 -9.95
CA PHE A 506 12.53 33.03 -10.63
C PHE A 506 11.73 34.00 -9.75
N THR A 507 12.10 34.16 -8.47
CA THR A 507 11.42 35.08 -7.54
C THR A 507 11.31 36.50 -8.13
N GLU A 508 12.38 37.02 -8.73
CA GLU A 508 12.35 38.36 -9.36
C GLU A 508 11.41 38.44 -10.56
N ASP A 509 11.41 37.43 -11.43
CA ASP A 509 10.54 37.39 -12.61
C ASP A 509 9.06 37.28 -12.21
N ILE A 510 8.77 36.53 -11.15
CA ILE A 510 7.44 36.44 -10.56
C ILE A 510 7.03 37.78 -9.97
N ALA A 511 7.90 38.40 -9.16
CA ALA A 511 7.62 39.70 -8.53
C ALA A 511 7.39 40.83 -9.55
N LYS A 512 8.11 40.80 -10.68
CA LYS A 512 7.96 41.74 -11.80
C LYS A 512 6.78 41.41 -12.73
N ASN A 513 6.03 40.34 -12.46
CA ASN A 513 4.95 39.83 -13.31
C ASN A 513 5.42 39.50 -14.74
N ASN A 514 6.65 39.00 -14.89
CA ASN A 514 7.17 38.43 -16.14
C ASN A 514 6.85 36.94 -16.25
N LEU A 515 6.65 36.27 -15.10
CA LEU A 515 6.33 34.86 -14.98
C LEU A 515 5.19 34.66 -13.98
N ARG A 516 4.25 33.76 -14.30
CA ARG A 516 3.34 33.15 -13.33
C ARG A 516 3.47 31.63 -13.40
N ILE A 517 3.34 30.95 -12.25
CA ILE A 517 3.40 29.50 -12.18
C ILE A 517 2.08 28.97 -11.60
N LEU A 518 1.43 28.08 -12.35
CA LEU A 518 0.33 27.24 -11.90
C LEU A 518 0.92 25.89 -11.48
N LEU A 519 1.26 25.77 -10.20
CA LEU A 519 1.89 24.60 -9.62
C LEU A 519 0.82 23.53 -9.34
N CYS A 520 0.85 22.43 -10.09
CA CYS A 520 -0.09 21.33 -9.97
C CYS A 520 0.55 20.19 -9.18
N LYS A 521 -0.03 19.81 -8.03
CA LYS A 521 0.41 18.65 -7.23
C LYS A 521 -0.67 17.58 -7.24
N SER A 522 -0.28 16.35 -7.56
CA SER A 522 -1.12 15.16 -7.37
C SER A 522 -0.79 14.50 -6.05
N TYR A 523 -1.77 14.37 -5.16
CA TYR A 523 -1.62 13.67 -3.87
C TYR A 523 -1.83 12.16 -3.98
N GLN A 524 -2.18 11.68 -5.18
CA GLN A 524 -2.35 10.26 -5.51
C GLN A 524 -1.03 9.59 -5.91
N LYS A 525 -0.34 10.18 -6.90
CA LYS A 525 0.77 9.51 -7.58
C LYS A 525 1.96 9.40 -6.62
N TYR A 526 2.26 10.45 -5.87
CA TYR A 526 3.04 10.36 -4.65
C TYR A 526 2.06 10.23 -3.50
N SER A 527 1.82 9.00 -3.09
CA SER A 527 1.01 8.75 -1.91
C SER A 527 1.71 9.44 -0.73
N ASN A 528 1.26 10.64 -0.36
CA ASN A 528 2.05 11.61 0.45
C ASN A 528 2.69 10.98 1.69
N LEU A 529 2.06 9.94 2.25
CA LEU A 529 2.65 9.12 3.31
C LEU A 529 2.27 7.64 3.08
N GLY A 530 2.36 7.14 1.85
CA GLY A 530 2.09 5.74 1.52
C GLY A 530 0.62 5.35 1.34
N LEU A 531 -0.32 6.30 1.29
CA LEU A 531 -1.75 6.07 1.12
C LEU A 531 -2.27 6.46 -0.27
N THR A 532 -3.11 5.61 -0.85
CA THR A 532 -3.68 5.79 -2.20
C THR A 532 -5.09 6.37 -2.21
N LYS A 533 -5.80 6.32 -1.08
CA LYS A 533 -7.23 6.69 -1.01
C LYS A 533 -7.48 8.17 -1.25
N VAL A 534 -6.53 9.07 -0.97
CA VAL A 534 -6.77 10.49 -1.26
C VAL A 534 -6.39 10.83 -2.70
N MET A 535 -7.31 10.55 -3.59
CA MET A 535 -7.28 11.06 -4.96
C MET A 535 -7.70 12.52 -4.90
N SER A 536 -6.73 13.39 -4.79
CA SER A 536 -6.96 14.82 -4.96
C SER A 536 -5.76 15.42 -5.66
N GLY A 537 -5.99 16.59 -6.22
CA GLY A 537 -4.92 17.41 -6.76
C GLY A 537 -5.13 18.82 -6.29
N SER A 538 -4.06 19.60 -6.30
CA SER A 538 -4.18 21.02 -6.03
C SER A 538 -3.46 21.86 -7.05
N VAL A 539 -4.02 23.03 -7.32
CA VAL A 539 -3.34 24.10 -8.07
C VAL A 539 -2.91 25.16 -7.07
N THR A 540 -1.64 25.54 -7.09
CA THR A 540 -1.13 26.69 -6.35
C THR A 540 -0.70 27.76 -7.33
N LEU A 541 -1.22 28.98 -7.17
CA LEU A 541 -0.83 30.11 -8.01
C LEU A 541 0.36 30.85 -7.38
N LEU A 542 1.50 30.87 -8.09
CA LEU A 542 2.68 31.66 -7.75
C LEU A 542 2.79 32.82 -8.74
N ALA A 543 2.36 34.01 -8.33
CA ALA A 543 2.31 35.19 -9.20
C ALA A 543 2.39 36.50 -8.38
N ALA A 544 2.72 37.62 -9.03
CA ALA A 544 2.61 38.95 -8.42
C ALA A 544 1.16 39.37 -8.14
N ALA A 545 0.96 40.35 -7.25
CA ALA A 545 -0.35 40.93 -7.00
C ALA A 545 -0.76 41.88 -8.15
N THR A 546 -1.58 41.39 -9.07
CA THR A 546 -2.12 42.17 -10.20
C THR A 546 -3.60 41.85 -10.39
N GLU A 547 -4.36 42.78 -10.97
CA GLU A 547 -5.80 42.58 -11.22
C GLU A 547 -6.08 41.32 -12.07
N GLU A 548 -5.17 41.00 -12.99
CA GLU A 548 -5.26 39.80 -13.83
C GLU A 548 -5.04 38.51 -13.03
N ASN A 549 -4.04 38.49 -12.15
CA ASN A 549 -3.79 37.35 -11.25
C ASN A 549 -4.91 37.18 -10.22
N ASP A 550 -5.55 38.28 -9.80
CA ASP A 550 -6.71 38.24 -8.90
C ASP A 550 -7.94 37.62 -9.56
N LYS A 551 -8.12 37.81 -10.87
CA LYS A 551 -9.18 37.13 -11.65
C LYS A 551 -8.94 35.62 -11.69
N ILE A 552 -7.70 35.19 -11.92
CA ILE A 552 -7.34 33.75 -11.88
C ILE A 552 -7.60 33.18 -10.49
N ARG A 553 -7.18 33.89 -9.43
CA ARG A 553 -7.43 33.48 -8.05
C ARG A 553 -8.93 33.32 -7.76
N THR A 554 -9.74 34.28 -8.21
CA THR A 554 -11.20 34.24 -8.06
C THR A 554 -11.79 33.05 -8.80
N ALA A 555 -11.39 32.82 -10.05
CA ALA A 555 -11.84 31.69 -10.84
C ALA A 555 -11.50 30.34 -10.19
N LEU A 556 -10.27 30.17 -9.70
CA LEU A 556 -9.85 28.97 -8.97
C LEU A 556 -10.63 28.79 -7.66
N SER A 557 -10.86 29.89 -6.92
CA SER A 557 -11.66 29.88 -5.68
C SER A 557 -13.12 29.49 -5.93
N ASP A 558 -13.74 30.02 -6.99
CA ASP A 558 -15.11 29.70 -7.37
C ASP A 558 -15.23 28.22 -7.77
N GLN A 559 -14.26 27.70 -8.53
CA GLN A 559 -14.21 26.29 -8.94
C GLN A 559 -14.00 25.34 -7.75
N GLU A 560 -13.09 25.67 -6.83
CA GLU A 560 -12.89 24.90 -5.59
C GLU A 560 -14.15 24.90 -4.72
N SER A 561 -14.75 26.08 -4.53
CA SER A 561 -15.95 26.27 -3.70
C SER A 561 -17.15 25.51 -4.26
N ALA A 562 -17.34 25.54 -5.58
CA ALA A 562 -18.39 24.80 -6.26
C ALA A 562 -18.26 23.28 -6.06
N LEU A 563 -17.03 22.79 -5.89
CA LEU A 563 -16.75 21.37 -5.70
C LEU A 563 -16.87 20.96 -4.22
N GLY A 564 -16.62 21.88 -3.29
CA GLY A 564 -16.74 21.64 -1.85
C GLY A 564 -15.83 20.54 -1.32
N TRP A 565 -14.73 20.22 -2.02
CA TRP A 565 -13.96 18.99 -1.77
C TRP A 565 -13.37 18.93 -0.37
N ALA A 566 -12.89 20.05 0.16
CA ALA A 566 -12.19 20.10 1.45
C ALA A 566 -13.07 19.63 2.63
N ASP A 567 -14.39 19.80 2.53
CA ASP A 567 -15.35 19.43 3.59
C ASP A 567 -15.87 17.98 3.44
N ASN A 568 -15.50 17.29 2.35
CA ASN A 568 -15.80 15.87 2.13
C ASN A 568 -15.04 14.98 3.11
N ASP A 569 -15.64 13.83 3.44
CA ASP A 569 -15.05 12.82 4.32
C ASP A 569 -13.66 12.38 3.83
N ASP A 570 -13.52 12.22 2.50
CA ASP A 570 -12.26 11.85 1.84
C ASP A 570 -11.11 12.84 2.06
N SER A 571 -11.43 14.14 2.17
CA SER A 571 -10.43 15.19 2.37
C SER A 571 -9.99 15.35 3.81
N GLN A 572 -10.75 14.83 4.78
CA GLN A 572 -10.38 14.97 6.19
C GLN A 572 -9.05 14.28 6.49
N LEU A 573 -8.88 13.06 5.97
CA LEU A 573 -7.61 12.35 6.07
C LEU A 573 -6.50 13.09 5.30
N LEU A 574 -6.78 13.65 4.12
CA LEU A 574 -5.79 14.43 3.37
C LEU A 574 -5.24 15.60 4.18
N ILE A 575 -6.13 16.42 4.75
CA ILE A 575 -5.74 17.62 5.50
C ILE A 575 -4.88 17.20 6.70
N HIS A 576 -5.22 16.07 7.33
CA HIS A 576 -4.39 15.47 8.37
C HIS A 576 -2.98 15.11 7.87
N LEU A 577 -2.89 14.39 6.76
CA LEU A 577 -1.61 13.97 6.18
C LEU A 577 -0.76 15.18 5.78
N LEU A 578 -1.38 16.23 5.24
CA LEU A 578 -0.71 17.47 4.84
C LEU A 578 -0.11 18.22 6.04
N LYS A 579 -0.74 18.18 7.22
CA LYS A 579 -0.17 18.71 8.47
C LYS A 579 1.14 18.04 8.88
N HIS A 580 1.43 16.87 8.31
CA HIS A 580 2.63 16.07 8.57
C HIS A 580 3.46 15.81 7.29
N ALA A 581 3.28 16.62 6.24
CA ALA A 581 3.89 16.42 4.93
C ALA A 581 5.43 16.46 4.90
N ASP A 582 6.11 17.01 5.90
CA ASP A 582 7.59 16.88 6.00
C ASP A 582 8.03 15.41 6.09
N SER A 583 7.17 14.56 6.66
CA SER A 583 7.38 13.12 6.75
C SER A 583 7.35 12.45 5.36
N GLU A 584 6.71 13.06 4.36
CA GLU A 584 6.74 12.61 2.96
C GLU A 584 8.20 12.54 2.49
N PHE A 585 8.91 13.66 2.53
CA PHE A 585 10.30 13.73 2.07
C PHE A 585 11.24 12.81 2.84
N MET A 586 10.99 12.56 4.12
CA MET A 586 11.75 11.58 4.90
C MET A 586 11.63 10.17 4.29
N LEU A 587 10.41 9.75 3.94
CA LEU A 587 10.16 8.48 3.26
C LEU A 587 10.74 8.46 1.84
N LEU A 588 10.64 9.57 1.10
CA LEU A 588 11.16 9.69 -0.27
C LEU A 588 12.69 9.59 -0.33
N ASP A 589 13.38 10.30 0.57
CA ASP A 589 14.83 10.30 0.63
C ASP A 589 15.33 8.88 0.93
N LYS A 590 14.69 8.20 1.88
CA LYS A 590 15.00 6.81 2.20
C LYS A 590 14.75 5.87 1.03
N ALA A 591 13.63 6.04 0.34
CA ALA A 591 13.31 5.26 -0.86
C ALA A 591 14.32 5.52 -1.99
N ALA A 592 14.78 6.76 -2.18
CA ALA A 592 15.81 7.13 -3.14
C ALA A 592 17.19 6.55 -2.78
N GLU A 593 17.55 6.50 -1.49
CA GLU A 593 18.75 5.78 -1.02
C GLU A 593 18.69 4.28 -1.34
N ASN A 594 17.53 3.66 -1.12
CA ASN A 594 17.31 2.26 -1.42
C ASN A 594 17.36 2.00 -2.94
N ALA A 595 16.75 2.86 -3.75
CA ALA A 595 16.86 2.81 -5.21
C ALA A 595 18.31 2.90 -5.68
N LYS A 596 19.09 3.83 -5.12
CA LYS A 596 20.52 3.96 -5.39
C LYS A 596 21.29 2.70 -5.00
N PHE A 597 21.04 2.14 -3.82
CA PHE A 597 21.69 0.91 -3.36
C PHE A 597 21.41 -0.26 -4.30
N VAL A 598 20.14 -0.46 -4.67
CA VAL A 598 19.73 -1.55 -5.57
C VAL A 598 20.35 -1.36 -6.95
N LYS A 599 20.33 -0.14 -7.50
CA LYS A 599 21.00 0.17 -8.78
C LYS A 599 22.51 -0.08 -8.74
N ASP A 600 23.20 0.35 -7.70
CA ASP A 600 24.67 0.25 -7.63
C ASP A 600 25.17 -1.14 -7.22
N THR A 601 24.35 -1.93 -6.51
CA THR A 601 24.77 -3.21 -5.91
C THR A 601 24.14 -4.42 -6.57
N LEU A 602 22.87 -4.33 -6.96
CA LEU A 602 22.06 -5.46 -7.43
C LEU A 602 21.75 -5.38 -8.92
N PHE A 603 21.66 -4.17 -9.51
CA PHE A 603 21.40 -3.97 -10.93
C PHE A 603 22.47 -3.10 -11.62
N ASN A 604 23.74 -3.51 -11.50
CA ASN A 604 24.89 -2.70 -11.91
C ASN A 604 25.62 -3.20 -13.18
N GLY A 605 25.12 -4.27 -13.82
CA GLY A 605 25.75 -4.86 -15.01
C GLY A 605 27.08 -5.59 -14.76
N LYS A 606 27.50 -5.77 -13.50
CA LYS A 606 28.78 -6.38 -13.11
C LYS A 606 28.56 -7.69 -12.38
N ASN A 607 29.56 -8.57 -12.39
CA ASN A 607 29.53 -9.86 -11.69
C ASN A 607 28.26 -10.66 -12.04
N GLY A 608 27.90 -10.73 -13.32
CA GLY A 608 26.73 -11.48 -13.79
C GLY A 608 25.37 -10.92 -13.34
N LEU A 609 25.30 -9.67 -12.89
CA LEU A 609 24.05 -8.99 -12.53
C LEU A 609 23.51 -8.18 -13.72
N ARG A 610 22.19 -7.99 -13.76
CA ARG A 610 21.52 -7.19 -14.79
C ARG A 610 21.91 -5.73 -14.61
N GLU A 611 22.01 -4.95 -15.68
CA GLU A 611 22.13 -3.50 -15.57
C GLU A 611 20.74 -2.87 -15.51
N ALA A 612 20.55 -1.90 -14.62
CA ALA A 612 19.34 -1.08 -14.64
C ALA A 612 19.30 -0.28 -15.94
N SER A 613 18.27 -0.48 -16.75
CA SER A 613 18.07 0.25 -18.01
C SER A 613 17.94 1.75 -17.81
N GLY A 614 17.41 2.17 -16.66
CA GLY A 614 17.18 3.59 -16.38
C GLY A 614 17.14 3.91 -14.90
N TRP A 615 17.80 5.01 -14.51
CA TRP A 615 17.74 5.57 -13.16
C TRP A 615 18.25 7.00 -13.16
N GLN A 616 17.66 7.85 -12.32
CA GLN A 616 18.11 9.21 -12.11
C GLN A 616 18.40 9.46 -10.62
N PRO A 617 19.50 10.17 -10.28
CA PRO A 617 19.82 10.52 -8.91
C PRO A 617 18.65 11.21 -8.18
N GLY A 618 18.41 10.76 -6.95
CA GLY A 618 17.36 11.28 -6.08
C GLY A 618 15.95 10.77 -6.38
N LEU A 619 15.76 9.90 -7.39
CA LEU A 619 14.46 9.25 -7.61
C LEU A 619 14.36 7.89 -6.89
N PRO A 620 13.19 7.55 -6.31
CA PRO A 620 12.95 6.33 -5.53
C PRO A 620 12.63 5.10 -6.37
N PHE A 621 13.01 5.07 -7.65
CA PHE A 621 12.71 3.95 -8.54
C PHE A 621 13.78 3.77 -9.61
N ILE A 622 13.91 2.53 -10.09
CA ILE A 622 14.72 2.16 -11.27
C ILE A 622 13.81 1.60 -12.35
N VAL A 623 14.31 1.60 -13.59
CA VAL A 623 13.64 1.01 -14.74
C VAL A 623 14.49 -0.13 -15.29
N LEU A 624 13.84 -1.24 -15.60
CA LEU A 624 14.37 -2.39 -16.31
C LEU A 624 13.61 -2.51 -17.63
N THR A 625 14.31 -2.87 -18.70
CA THR A 625 13.72 -3.13 -20.02
C THR A 625 14.13 -4.51 -20.48
N SER A 626 13.22 -5.24 -21.10
CA SER A 626 13.48 -6.55 -21.71
C SER A 626 12.69 -6.72 -22.99
N SER A 627 13.19 -7.55 -23.90
CA SER A 627 12.41 -7.98 -25.05
C SER A 627 11.30 -8.92 -24.56
N THR A 628 10.10 -8.84 -25.11
CA THR A 628 9.01 -9.78 -24.79
C THR A 628 9.32 -11.21 -25.23
N GLU A 629 10.27 -11.40 -26.15
CA GLU A 629 10.76 -12.71 -26.59
C GLU A 629 11.83 -13.32 -25.64
N GLU A 630 12.33 -12.54 -24.67
CA GLU A 630 13.26 -13.03 -23.65
C GLU A 630 12.50 -13.80 -22.56
N SER A 631 12.39 -15.11 -22.77
CA SER A 631 11.84 -16.03 -21.79
C SER A 631 12.91 -16.91 -21.14
N HIS A 632 12.70 -17.19 -19.86
CA HIS A 632 13.47 -18.11 -19.04
C HIS A 632 12.66 -19.38 -18.82
N SER A 633 13.32 -20.52 -18.79
CA SER A 633 12.69 -21.80 -18.50
C SER A 633 13.17 -22.32 -17.14
N PHE A 634 12.28 -22.84 -16.32
CA PHE A 634 12.63 -23.53 -15.09
C PHE A 634 12.23 -25.01 -15.18
N SER A 635 13.13 -25.92 -14.82
CA SER A 635 12.80 -27.35 -14.75
C SER A 635 13.18 -27.97 -13.41
N MET A 636 12.27 -28.81 -12.90
CA MET A 636 12.48 -29.69 -11.75
C MET A 636 13.03 -31.08 -12.16
N ASP A 637 13.38 -31.23 -13.45
CA ASP A 637 14.06 -32.38 -14.02
C ASP A 637 14.76 -31.99 -15.34
N GLU A 638 16.10 -31.89 -15.32
CA GLU A 638 16.92 -31.62 -16.52
C GLU A 638 16.63 -32.61 -17.67
N ASP A 639 16.25 -33.85 -17.36
CA ASP A 639 16.00 -34.91 -18.33
C ASP A 639 14.59 -34.81 -18.97
N ALA A 640 13.73 -33.90 -18.50
CA ALA A 640 12.35 -33.69 -18.96
C ALA A 640 12.14 -32.25 -19.48
N VAL A 641 12.94 -31.85 -20.48
CA VAL A 641 12.90 -30.52 -21.12
C VAL A 641 11.48 -30.13 -21.59
N ASP A 642 10.67 -31.10 -22.01
CA ASP A 642 9.27 -30.89 -22.45
C ASP A 642 8.32 -30.45 -21.33
N LYS A 643 8.78 -30.39 -20.07
CA LYS A 643 8.00 -29.97 -18.88
C LYS A 643 8.55 -28.70 -18.21
N ALA A 644 9.44 -27.97 -18.88
CA ALA A 644 10.00 -26.73 -18.33
C ALA A 644 8.98 -25.59 -18.35
N TYR A 645 8.97 -24.78 -17.29
CA TYR A 645 8.11 -23.61 -17.11
C TYR A 645 8.72 -22.39 -17.73
N THR A 646 8.08 -21.84 -18.75
CA THR A 646 8.51 -20.60 -19.38
C THR A 646 8.01 -19.40 -18.58
N LEU A 647 8.92 -18.50 -18.23
CA LEU A 647 8.72 -17.31 -17.41
C LEU A 647 9.25 -16.11 -18.18
N SER A 648 8.42 -15.09 -18.31
CA SER A 648 8.86 -13.76 -18.73
C SER A 648 9.71 -13.12 -17.62
N HIS A 649 10.47 -12.07 -17.96
CA HIS A 649 11.33 -11.39 -17.00
C HIS A 649 10.57 -10.81 -15.81
N ASP A 650 9.35 -10.30 -16.03
CA ASP A 650 8.54 -9.74 -14.96
C ASP A 650 8.09 -10.79 -13.95
N ARG A 651 7.84 -12.01 -14.41
CA ARG A 651 7.54 -13.16 -13.56
C ARG A 651 8.76 -13.71 -12.80
N LEU A 652 9.98 -13.27 -13.09
CA LEU A 652 11.15 -13.63 -12.27
C LEU A 652 11.13 -12.94 -10.90
N LEU A 653 10.37 -11.84 -10.75
CA LEU A 653 10.14 -11.20 -9.46
C LEU A 653 8.86 -11.72 -8.84
N SER A 654 8.99 -12.43 -7.71
CA SER A 654 7.84 -12.96 -6.98
C SER A 654 6.93 -11.84 -6.46
N ASN A 655 5.65 -11.90 -6.84
CA ASN A 655 4.61 -10.98 -6.35
C ASN A 655 4.42 -11.04 -4.83
N ALA A 656 4.79 -12.16 -4.20
CA ALA A 656 4.77 -12.31 -2.75
C ALA A 656 5.85 -11.47 -2.03
N ASN A 657 6.91 -11.10 -2.76
CA ASN A 657 8.06 -10.34 -2.24
C ASN A 657 8.11 -8.89 -2.77
N VAL A 658 7.62 -8.67 -3.99
CA VAL A 658 7.54 -7.37 -4.66
C VAL A 658 6.16 -7.25 -5.29
N ARG A 659 5.23 -6.60 -4.58
CA ARG A 659 3.83 -6.51 -5.01
C ARG A 659 3.71 -5.72 -6.31
N ILE A 660 2.82 -6.16 -7.21
CA ILE A 660 2.50 -5.40 -8.42
C ILE A 660 1.63 -4.21 -8.02
N ARG A 661 1.95 -3.02 -8.51
CA ARG A 661 1.21 -1.79 -8.22
C ARG A 661 1.36 -0.77 -9.35
N GLY A 662 0.25 -0.37 -9.97
CA GLY A 662 0.22 0.65 -11.04
C GLY A 662 0.53 2.10 -10.61
N SER A 663 0.88 2.35 -9.34
CA SER A 663 1.20 3.68 -8.77
C SER A 663 2.46 3.64 -7.91
N PHE A 664 3.03 4.80 -7.58
CA PHE A 664 4.23 4.85 -6.74
C PHE A 664 3.92 4.49 -5.28
N ALA A 665 4.70 3.56 -4.73
CA ALA A 665 4.70 3.16 -3.33
C ALA A 665 6.08 3.38 -2.73
N PHE A 666 6.12 3.94 -1.51
CA PHE A 666 7.38 4.10 -0.77
C PHE A 666 7.31 3.50 0.64
N LEU A 667 6.23 2.77 0.98
CA LEU A 667 6.19 1.99 2.21
C LEU A 667 6.98 0.68 2.07
N GLU A 668 6.84 0.05 0.91
CA GLU A 668 7.49 -1.19 0.52
C GLU A 668 7.87 -1.13 -0.97
N SER A 669 8.77 -2.02 -1.38
CA SER A 669 9.18 -2.16 -2.77
C SER A 669 8.06 -2.79 -3.60
N THR A 670 7.73 -2.15 -4.73
CA THR A 670 6.66 -2.58 -5.63
C THR A 670 7.14 -2.56 -7.08
N GLN A 671 6.47 -3.33 -7.92
CA GLN A 671 6.75 -3.36 -9.36
C GLN A 671 5.55 -2.91 -10.18
N SER A 672 5.81 -2.28 -11.33
CA SER A 672 4.81 -1.99 -12.35
C SER A 672 5.39 -2.31 -13.71
N SER A 673 4.71 -3.13 -14.50
CA SER A 673 5.08 -3.48 -15.86
C SER A 673 4.23 -2.70 -16.85
N TYR A 674 4.85 -2.33 -17.97
CA TYR A 674 4.27 -1.56 -19.07
C TYR A 674 4.70 -2.21 -20.37
N GLU A 675 3.79 -2.42 -21.30
CA GLU A 675 4.14 -2.76 -22.67
C GLU A 675 4.35 -1.47 -23.46
N ASP A 676 5.49 -1.37 -24.16
CA ASP A 676 5.78 -0.23 -25.00
C ASP A 676 5.03 -0.37 -26.34
N GLU A 677 3.73 -0.09 -26.34
CA GLU A 677 2.89 -0.14 -27.56
C GLU A 677 3.24 0.98 -28.56
N LYS A 678 3.87 2.07 -28.09
CA LYS A 678 4.14 3.26 -28.90
C LYS A 678 5.63 3.38 -29.20
N GLN A 679 5.95 3.26 -30.49
CA GLN A 679 7.24 3.35 -31.18
C GLN A 679 8.12 4.61 -30.89
N GLU A 680 8.19 5.15 -29.69
CA GLU A 680 9.10 6.26 -29.36
C GLU A 680 10.55 5.77 -29.09
N VAL A 681 10.76 4.46 -28.95
CA VAL A 681 12.07 3.84 -28.66
C VAL A 681 12.63 3.04 -29.84
N GLY A 682 12.36 3.43 -31.08
CA GLY A 682 13.08 2.95 -32.28
C GLY A 682 12.80 1.49 -32.70
N GLU A 683 12.46 1.31 -33.98
CA GLU A 683 12.40 0.07 -34.77
C GLU A 683 12.05 -1.25 -34.04
N GLY A 684 10.74 -1.54 -33.95
CA GLY A 684 10.18 -2.87 -34.30
C GLY A 684 10.16 -3.99 -33.26
N GLU A 685 10.75 -3.83 -32.08
CA GLU A 685 10.70 -4.87 -31.03
C GLU A 685 9.74 -4.49 -29.89
N ASN A 686 8.75 -5.34 -29.62
CA ASN A 686 7.92 -5.22 -28.41
C ASN A 686 8.83 -5.34 -27.18
N ARG A 687 8.89 -4.28 -26.38
CA ARG A 687 9.67 -4.25 -25.14
C ARG A 687 8.73 -4.17 -23.94
N SER A 688 9.00 -5.02 -22.97
CA SER A 688 8.42 -4.89 -21.63
C SER A 688 9.30 -3.94 -20.82
N ILE A 689 8.67 -2.92 -20.26
CA ILE A 689 9.28 -1.93 -19.38
C ILE A 689 8.77 -2.19 -17.98
N MET A 690 9.67 -2.52 -17.06
CA MET A 690 9.37 -2.67 -15.65
C MET A 690 9.94 -1.51 -14.86
N ARG A 691 9.11 -0.87 -14.03
CA ARG A 691 9.56 0.08 -13.01
C ARG A 691 9.49 -0.55 -11.63
N LEU A 692 10.61 -0.53 -10.91
CA LEU A 692 10.72 -0.94 -9.52
C LEU A 692 10.76 0.30 -8.63
N CYS A 693 9.76 0.48 -7.79
CA CYS A 693 9.73 1.50 -6.73
C CYS A 693 10.22 0.87 -5.43
N PHE A 694 10.98 1.62 -4.62
CA PHE A 694 11.57 1.11 -3.38
C PHE A 694 10.95 1.74 -2.15
N GLY A 695 10.91 0.99 -1.05
CA GLY A 695 10.28 1.42 0.20
C GLY A 695 11.24 1.42 1.38
N MET A 696 10.71 1.07 2.56
CA MET A 696 11.40 1.18 3.85
C MET A 696 12.21 -0.07 4.24
N GLU A 697 12.47 -0.95 3.27
CA GLU A 697 13.27 -2.16 3.47
C GLU A 697 14.67 -1.86 4.00
N SER A 698 15.20 -2.81 4.80
CA SER A 698 16.63 -2.90 5.02
C SER A 698 17.37 -3.30 3.74
N LYS A 699 18.65 -2.92 3.64
CA LYS A 699 19.50 -3.37 2.53
C LYS A 699 19.60 -4.90 2.44
N ALA A 700 19.60 -5.58 3.59
CA ALA A 700 19.57 -7.03 3.69
C ALA A 700 18.31 -7.63 3.04
N GLU A 701 17.13 -7.10 3.34
CA GLU A 701 15.87 -7.48 2.68
C GLU A 701 15.90 -7.21 1.17
N LEU A 702 16.46 -6.08 0.74
CA LEU A 702 16.59 -5.78 -0.69
C LEU A 702 17.50 -6.79 -1.41
N VAL A 703 18.60 -7.25 -0.78
CA VAL A 703 19.42 -8.34 -1.33
C VAL A 703 18.64 -9.64 -1.41
N GLU A 704 17.89 -10.00 -0.37
CA GLU A 704 17.05 -11.21 -0.36
C GLU A 704 16.03 -11.21 -1.51
N ARG A 705 15.44 -10.04 -1.81
CA ARG A 705 14.40 -9.90 -2.84
C ARG A 705 14.94 -9.86 -4.26
N PHE A 706 16.06 -9.18 -4.50
CA PHE A 706 16.47 -8.80 -5.87
C PHE A 706 17.74 -9.49 -6.38
N TYR A 707 18.58 -10.07 -5.52
CA TYR A 707 19.87 -10.63 -5.97
C TYR A 707 19.69 -11.73 -7.02
N MET A 708 18.90 -12.76 -6.73
CA MET A 708 18.75 -13.90 -7.66
C MET A 708 17.99 -13.49 -8.93
N ALA A 709 16.93 -12.68 -8.80
CA ALA A 709 16.18 -12.18 -9.95
C ALA A 709 17.10 -11.41 -10.92
N SER A 710 17.97 -10.54 -10.40
CA SER A 710 18.95 -9.82 -11.24
C SER A 710 19.96 -10.75 -11.92
N ARG A 711 20.45 -11.79 -11.22
CA ARG A 711 21.34 -12.81 -11.80
C ARG A 711 20.65 -13.56 -12.95
N LEU A 712 19.38 -13.96 -12.77
CA LEU A 712 18.60 -14.64 -13.79
C LEU A 712 18.38 -13.73 -15.00
N MET A 713 17.94 -12.48 -14.81
CA MET A 713 17.71 -11.51 -15.90
C MET A 713 18.97 -11.15 -16.72
N ALA A 714 20.16 -11.37 -16.17
CA ALA A 714 21.43 -11.19 -16.89
C ALA A 714 21.97 -12.47 -17.51
N SER A 715 21.44 -13.63 -17.12
CA SER A 715 21.97 -14.91 -17.53
C SER A 715 21.76 -15.12 -19.03
N PRO A 716 22.80 -15.48 -19.80
CA PRO A 716 22.61 -15.95 -21.17
C PRO A 716 21.96 -17.34 -21.22
N GLN A 717 22.00 -18.08 -20.10
CA GLN A 717 21.32 -19.36 -19.97
C GLN A 717 19.83 -19.12 -19.71
N LYS A 718 19.01 -19.40 -20.72
CA LYS A 718 17.54 -19.35 -20.65
C LYS A 718 16.92 -20.53 -19.89
N SER A 719 17.69 -21.34 -19.19
CA SER A 719 17.20 -22.49 -18.42
C SER A 719 17.84 -22.53 -17.05
N TRP A 720 17.02 -22.74 -16.00
CA TRP A 720 17.45 -22.82 -14.61
C TRP A 720 16.86 -24.05 -13.91
N SER A 721 17.64 -24.65 -13.00
CA SER A 721 17.30 -25.88 -12.27
C SER A 721 17.73 -25.83 -10.81
N CYS A 722 17.33 -26.82 -10.01
CA CYS A 722 17.82 -26.99 -8.64
C CYS A 722 19.35 -27.18 -8.58
N ARG A 723 19.96 -27.77 -9.59
CA ARG A 723 21.42 -27.94 -9.64
C ARG A 723 22.12 -26.61 -9.90
N ASP A 724 21.58 -25.79 -10.78
CA ASP A 724 22.13 -24.46 -11.05
C ASP A 724 22.04 -23.58 -9.80
N ALA A 725 20.95 -23.69 -9.04
CA ALA A 725 20.83 -23.04 -7.74
C ALA A 725 21.89 -23.52 -6.73
N ALA A 726 22.19 -24.81 -6.68
CA ALA A 726 23.26 -25.34 -5.84
C ALA A 726 24.64 -24.83 -6.27
N GLN A 727 24.90 -24.72 -7.58
CA GLN A 727 26.13 -24.14 -8.12
C GLN A 727 26.26 -22.65 -7.76
N GLU A 728 25.17 -21.88 -7.86
CA GLU A 728 25.15 -20.47 -7.46
C GLU A 728 25.42 -20.31 -5.96
N ILE A 729 24.84 -21.16 -5.11
CA ILE A 729 25.14 -21.19 -3.67
C ILE A 729 26.63 -21.47 -3.41
N ASP A 730 27.21 -22.46 -4.07
CA ASP A 730 28.64 -22.75 -3.95
C ASP A 730 29.50 -21.59 -4.46
N HIS A 731 29.10 -20.92 -5.54
CA HIS A 731 29.76 -19.74 -6.08
C HIS A 731 29.76 -18.59 -5.06
N ILE A 732 28.60 -18.24 -4.49
CA ILE A 732 28.45 -17.22 -3.45
C ILE A 732 29.35 -17.54 -2.24
N LEU A 733 29.38 -18.81 -1.82
CA LEU A 733 30.24 -19.25 -0.71
C LEU A 733 31.72 -19.09 -1.04
N GLN A 734 32.15 -19.41 -2.26
CA GLN A 734 33.55 -19.22 -2.69
C GLN A 734 33.94 -17.75 -2.76
N GLU A 735 33.07 -16.89 -3.29
CA GLU A 735 33.30 -15.44 -3.38
C GLU A 735 33.43 -14.77 -2.01
N SER A 736 32.87 -15.35 -0.94
CA SER A 736 33.04 -14.83 0.42
C SER A 736 34.50 -14.81 0.91
N GLY A 737 35.42 -15.53 0.24
CA GLY A 737 36.83 -15.59 0.61
C GLY A 737 37.14 -16.37 1.90
N LEU A 738 36.12 -16.74 2.69
CA LEU A 738 36.25 -17.40 3.99
C LEU A 738 36.82 -18.82 3.93
N PHE A 739 36.78 -19.46 2.75
CA PHE A 739 37.18 -20.85 2.57
C PHE A 739 38.53 -21.05 1.86
N SER A 740 39.22 -19.96 1.52
CA SER A 740 40.49 -19.98 0.77
C SER A 740 41.63 -20.76 1.45
N ASN A 741 41.57 -20.96 2.77
CA ASN A 741 42.61 -21.61 3.57
C ASN A 741 42.17 -22.92 4.26
N VAL A 742 41.07 -23.54 3.82
CA VAL A 742 40.54 -24.75 4.47
C VAL A 742 41.14 -26.01 3.84
N ASN A 743 41.91 -26.77 4.63
CA ASN A 743 42.66 -27.95 4.16
C ASN A 743 41.81 -29.22 3.91
N ALA A 744 40.52 -29.21 4.26
CA ALA A 744 39.62 -30.36 4.14
C ALA A 744 38.28 -29.96 3.49
N PRO A 745 37.65 -30.84 2.68
CA PRO A 745 36.35 -30.55 2.08
C PRO A 745 35.28 -30.42 3.17
N LEU A 746 34.59 -29.28 3.19
CA LEU A 746 33.50 -28.99 4.12
C LEU A 746 32.15 -29.31 3.47
N THR A 747 31.20 -29.83 4.25
CA THR A 747 29.81 -29.97 3.81
C THR A 747 29.15 -28.61 3.64
N LEU A 748 28.10 -28.51 2.83
CA LEU A 748 27.35 -27.27 2.64
C LEU A 748 26.88 -26.68 3.98
N GLN A 749 26.35 -27.53 4.86
CA GLN A 749 25.92 -27.13 6.20
C GLN A 749 27.08 -26.49 6.99
N GLN A 750 28.28 -27.09 6.98
CA GLN A 750 29.45 -26.56 7.68
C GLN A 750 29.91 -25.22 7.10
N LYS A 751 29.89 -25.07 5.77
CA LYS A 751 30.21 -23.80 5.11
C LYS A 751 29.24 -22.70 5.57
N ILE A 752 27.93 -22.97 5.54
CA ILE A 752 26.90 -22.03 5.99
C ILE A 752 27.09 -21.67 7.47
N THR A 753 27.37 -22.65 8.34
CA THR A 753 27.67 -22.41 9.77
C THR A 753 28.86 -21.45 9.95
N ILE A 754 29.91 -21.60 9.15
CA ILE A 754 31.09 -20.72 9.21
C ILE A 754 30.72 -19.30 8.78
N VAL A 755 29.99 -19.12 7.68
CA VAL A 755 29.52 -17.81 7.22
C VAL A 755 28.63 -17.16 8.29
N ALA A 756 27.64 -17.88 8.79
CA ALA A 756 26.72 -17.38 9.82
C ALA A 756 27.46 -16.96 11.09
N ASN A 757 28.43 -17.75 11.55
CA ASN A 757 29.26 -17.40 12.70
C ASN A 757 30.18 -16.20 12.44
N HIS A 758 30.73 -16.08 11.23
CA HIS A 758 31.54 -14.93 10.85
C HIS A 758 30.72 -13.64 10.88
N GLN A 759 29.55 -13.66 10.24
CA GLN A 759 28.61 -12.53 10.26
C GLN A 759 28.13 -12.23 11.70
N ARG A 760 27.84 -13.24 12.51
CA ARG A 760 27.47 -13.06 13.93
C ARG A 760 28.59 -12.44 14.78
N LYS A 761 29.85 -12.82 14.57
CA LYS A 761 30.98 -12.26 15.32
C LYS A 761 31.23 -10.79 14.97
N ALA A 762 30.98 -10.39 13.73
CA ALA A 762 30.96 -8.98 13.36
C ALA A 762 29.86 -8.21 14.13
N LEU A 763 28.78 -8.88 14.53
CA LEU A 763 27.63 -8.30 15.24
C LEU A 763 27.79 -8.25 16.77
N SER A 764 28.72 -9.01 17.37
CA SER A 764 28.85 -9.10 18.84
C SER A 764 29.89 -8.13 19.41
N LEU A 765 29.52 -6.86 19.58
CA LEU A 765 30.25 -5.92 20.44
C LEU A 765 29.29 -5.10 21.33
N GLN A 766 29.33 -5.40 22.63
CA GLN A 766 29.16 -4.49 23.78
C GLN A 766 27.83 -3.79 24.16
N ASP A 767 26.65 -4.13 23.63
CA ASP A 767 25.41 -3.47 24.11
C ASP A 767 24.77 -4.15 25.33
N LYS A 768 24.91 -3.54 26.52
CA LYS A 768 24.16 -3.85 27.76
C LYS A 768 22.73 -3.26 27.77
N GLY A 769 22.15 -3.01 26.59
CA GLY A 769 20.81 -2.43 26.42
C GLY A 769 19.66 -3.43 26.61
N SER A 770 18.42 -2.95 26.44
CA SER A 770 17.24 -3.82 26.38
C SER A 770 17.31 -4.77 25.18
N LEU A 771 16.57 -5.89 25.18
CA LEU A 771 16.55 -6.85 24.06
C LEU A 771 16.16 -6.17 22.73
N LEU A 772 15.21 -5.23 22.77
CA LEU A 772 14.83 -4.43 21.62
C LEU A 772 16.02 -3.60 21.10
N GLN A 773 16.77 -2.93 21.99
CA GLN A 773 17.96 -2.18 21.58
C GLN A 773 19.04 -3.09 20.99
N GLN A 774 19.28 -4.26 21.58
CA GLN A 774 20.22 -5.24 21.03
C GLN A 774 19.80 -5.72 19.64
N HIS A 775 18.51 -5.99 19.44
CA HIS A 775 17.97 -6.33 18.12
C HIS A 775 18.16 -5.19 17.12
N LEU A 776 17.77 -3.96 17.47
CA LEU A 776 17.92 -2.79 16.61
C LEU A 776 19.39 -2.53 16.23
N SER A 777 20.32 -2.60 17.20
CA SER A 777 21.77 -2.48 16.95
C SER A 777 22.26 -3.55 15.97
N THR A 778 21.79 -4.79 16.12
CA THR A 778 22.13 -5.90 15.21
C THR A 778 21.66 -5.61 13.78
N GLN A 779 20.44 -5.10 13.63
CA GLN A 779 19.87 -4.75 12.31
C GLN A 779 20.57 -3.57 11.64
N ILE A 780 20.99 -2.57 12.42
CA ILE A 780 21.75 -1.42 11.90
C ILE A 780 23.10 -1.89 11.35
N GLN A 781 23.80 -2.76 12.07
CA GLN A 781 25.08 -3.31 11.62
C GLN A 781 24.95 -4.17 10.35
N GLN A 782 23.81 -4.82 10.15
CA GLN A 782 23.51 -5.59 8.94
C GLN A 782 23.32 -4.73 7.69
N GLN A 783 23.18 -3.41 7.81
CA GLN A 783 23.10 -2.53 6.64
C GLN A 783 24.44 -2.37 5.91
N THR A 784 25.54 -2.81 6.51
CA THR A 784 26.89 -2.70 5.95
C THR A 784 27.56 -4.06 5.96
N GLY A 785 27.71 -4.69 4.80
CA GLY A 785 28.37 -5.98 4.71
C GLY A 785 28.33 -6.59 3.32
N GLU A 786 28.85 -7.81 3.21
CA GLU A 786 28.90 -8.59 1.95
C GLU A 786 27.58 -9.33 1.65
N PHE A 787 26.64 -9.32 2.59
CA PHE A 787 25.29 -9.91 2.47
C PHE A 787 25.28 -11.38 2.04
N VAL A 788 26.33 -12.15 2.36
CA VAL A 788 26.51 -13.55 1.89
C VAL A 788 25.28 -14.40 2.22
N ILE A 789 24.83 -14.46 3.49
CA ILE A 789 23.63 -15.23 3.86
C ILE A 789 22.37 -14.70 3.14
N ASN A 790 22.20 -13.39 3.01
CA ASN A 790 21.04 -12.81 2.31
C ASN A 790 21.02 -13.19 0.82
N LYS A 791 22.18 -13.24 0.14
CA LYS A 791 22.30 -13.75 -1.24
C LYS A 791 21.93 -15.24 -1.32
N LEU A 792 22.41 -16.07 -0.40
CA LEU A 792 22.04 -17.48 -0.32
C LEU A 792 20.53 -17.66 -0.15
N LEU A 793 19.90 -16.84 0.71
CA LEU A 793 18.45 -16.85 0.89
C LEU A 793 17.70 -16.34 -0.33
N SER A 794 18.23 -15.37 -1.08
CA SER A 794 17.65 -14.94 -2.35
C SER A 794 17.54 -16.08 -3.35
N VAL A 795 18.57 -16.94 -3.45
CA VAL A 795 18.52 -18.15 -4.29
C VAL A 795 17.39 -19.09 -3.87
N ILE A 796 17.25 -19.32 -2.56
CA ILE A 796 16.22 -20.23 -2.04
C ILE A 796 14.81 -19.65 -2.14
N ASN A 797 14.64 -18.35 -1.91
CA ASN A 797 13.36 -17.67 -2.09
C ASN A 797 12.91 -17.77 -3.55
N GLN A 798 13.85 -17.62 -4.50
CA GLN A 798 13.54 -17.81 -5.92
C GLN A 798 13.13 -19.26 -6.21
N LEU A 799 13.84 -20.26 -5.67
CA LEU A 799 13.44 -21.66 -5.80
C LEU A 799 12.07 -21.92 -5.16
N SER A 800 11.80 -21.36 -3.98
CA SER A 800 10.51 -21.50 -3.29
C SER A 800 9.37 -21.01 -4.19
N PHE A 801 9.51 -19.80 -4.74
CA PHE A 801 8.56 -19.22 -5.67
C PHE A 801 8.36 -20.11 -6.92
N LEU A 802 9.44 -20.53 -7.58
CA LEU A 802 9.34 -21.34 -8.80
C LEU A 802 8.75 -22.73 -8.57
N VAL A 803 9.06 -23.35 -7.43
CA VAL A 803 8.58 -24.71 -7.10
C VAL A 803 7.13 -24.69 -6.59
N ILE A 804 6.80 -23.74 -5.72
CA ILE A 804 5.53 -23.72 -5.00
C ILE A 804 4.47 -22.93 -5.79
N ASP A 805 4.80 -21.75 -6.29
CA ASP A 805 3.81 -20.85 -6.88
C ASP A 805 3.66 -21.08 -8.39
N GLU A 806 4.75 -21.36 -9.09
CA GLU A 806 4.72 -21.57 -10.55
C GLU A 806 4.55 -23.04 -10.96
N ALA A 807 5.33 -23.97 -10.39
CA ALA A 807 5.31 -25.37 -10.81
C ALA A 807 4.12 -26.20 -10.26
N SER A 808 3.50 -25.78 -9.15
CA SER A 808 2.42 -26.53 -8.50
C SER A 808 1.14 -26.66 -9.34
N TYR A 809 0.95 -25.82 -10.36
CA TYR A 809 -0.24 -25.85 -11.22
C TYR A 809 -0.22 -26.97 -12.26
N SER A 810 0.90 -27.67 -12.50
CA SER A 810 0.94 -28.68 -13.58
C SER A 810 1.89 -29.88 -13.44
N ALA A 811 2.87 -29.91 -12.52
CA ALA A 811 3.80 -31.04 -12.44
C ALA A 811 3.96 -31.63 -11.03
N GLU A 812 3.49 -32.87 -10.91
CA GLU A 812 3.93 -33.80 -9.88
C GLU A 812 5.47 -33.91 -9.81
N ILE A 813 6.08 -33.69 -8.63
CA ILE A 813 7.48 -34.08 -8.39
C ILE A 813 7.51 -35.60 -8.16
N PRO A 814 8.11 -36.41 -9.05
CA PRO A 814 8.16 -37.85 -8.86
C PRO A 814 9.15 -38.19 -7.73
N PRO A 815 8.84 -39.15 -6.85
CA PRO A 815 9.72 -39.54 -5.75
C PRO A 815 11.05 -40.09 -6.28
N GLY A 816 12.17 -39.70 -5.65
CA GLY A 816 13.51 -40.21 -5.95
C GLY A 816 14.29 -39.49 -7.07
N LYS A 817 13.79 -38.37 -7.60
CA LYS A 817 14.55 -37.55 -8.57
C LYS A 817 15.71 -36.80 -7.91
N LYS A 818 16.79 -36.64 -8.67
CA LYS A 818 18.04 -35.99 -8.24
C LYS A 818 17.80 -34.55 -7.76
N ASP A 819 16.91 -33.81 -8.40
CA ASP A 819 16.65 -32.41 -8.07
C ASP A 819 15.90 -32.22 -6.75
N LYS A 820 14.99 -33.15 -6.40
CA LYS A 820 14.38 -33.18 -5.05
C LYS A 820 15.43 -33.40 -3.96
N ILE A 821 16.42 -34.26 -4.21
CA ILE A 821 17.52 -34.52 -3.27
C ILE A 821 18.38 -33.27 -3.09
N VAL A 822 18.74 -32.60 -4.19
CA VAL A 822 19.49 -31.34 -4.16
C VAL A 822 18.70 -30.27 -3.39
N LEU A 823 17.42 -30.09 -3.73
CA LEU A 823 16.55 -29.12 -3.06
C LEU A 823 16.44 -29.38 -1.55
N ALA A 824 16.24 -30.64 -1.15
CA ALA A 824 16.21 -31.04 0.25
C ALA A 824 17.54 -30.78 0.97
N GLU A 825 18.68 -31.04 0.32
CA GLU A 825 20.01 -30.75 0.88
C GLU A 825 20.20 -29.23 1.12
N LEU A 826 19.84 -28.40 0.13
CA LEU A 826 19.93 -26.94 0.24
C LEU A 826 19.06 -26.40 1.39
N VAL A 827 17.79 -26.82 1.44
CA VAL A 827 16.83 -26.40 2.46
C VAL A 827 17.25 -26.88 3.85
N ASP A 828 17.70 -28.13 3.98
CA ASP A 828 18.15 -28.69 5.26
C ASP A 828 19.41 -27.98 5.78
N ALA A 829 20.35 -27.65 4.89
CA ALA A 829 21.58 -26.97 5.26
C ALA A 829 21.29 -25.57 5.82
N LEU A 830 20.33 -24.83 5.27
CA LEU A 830 19.94 -23.51 5.80
C LEU A 830 19.06 -23.61 7.03
N THR A 831 18.07 -24.51 7.04
CA THR A 831 17.12 -24.65 8.15
C THR A 831 17.81 -25.11 9.44
N LYS A 832 18.91 -25.86 9.36
CA LYS A 832 19.69 -26.33 10.53
C LYS A 832 20.64 -25.27 11.10
N ASN A 833 20.79 -24.13 10.43
CA ASN A 833 21.68 -23.06 10.85
C ASN A 833 20.90 -21.86 11.39
N ASP A 834 21.51 -21.11 12.30
CA ASP A 834 21.02 -19.78 12.62
C ASP A 834 21.31 -18.85 11.46
N LEU A 835 20.31 -18.08 11.02
CA LEU A 835 20.41 -17.18 9.87
C LEU A 835 20.44 -15.72 10.34
N PRO A 836 21.58 -15.22 10.89
CA PRO A 836 21.65 -13.87 11.43
C PRO A 836 21.42 -12.85 10.32
N GLY A 837 20.50 -11.92 10.56
CA GLY A 837 20.21 -10.83 9.62
C GLY A 837 19.41 -11.20 8.40
N VAL A 838 18.78 -12.37 8.42
CA VAL A 838 17.74 -12.73 7.47
C VAL A 838 16.39 -12.25 7.98
N SER A 839 15.59 -11.67 7.09
CA SER A 839 14.23 -11.23 7.41
C SER A 839 13.31 -12.41 7.82
N PRO A 840 12.29 -12.19 8.67
CA PRO A 840 11.28 -13.18 8.98
C PRO A 840 10.59 -13.73 7.75
N LYS A 841 10.26 -12.87 6.78
CA LYS A 841 9.62 -13.26 5.54
C LYS A 841 10.46 -14.26 4.75
N SER A 842 11.75 -14.01 4.56
CA SER A 842 12.64 -14.97 3.88
C SER A 842 12.82 -16.28 4.66
N ARG A 843 12.79 -16.23 6.00
CA ARG A 843 12.77 -17.46 6.81
C ARG A 843 11.45 -18.21 6.65
N GLU A 844 10.32 -17.52 6.58
CA GLU A 844 9.01 -18.12 6.35
C GLU A 844 9.00 -18.82 4.98
N GLU A 845 9.50 -18.18 3.91
CA GLU A 845 9.59 -18.83 2.58
C GLU A 845 10.49 -20.07 2.59
N LEU A 846 11.65 -20.02 3.27
CA LEU A 846 12.49 -21.20 3.48
C LEU A 846 11.72 -22.33 4.19
N LEU A 847 10.95 -22.00 5.25
CA LEU A 847 10.17 -22.98 5.99
C LEU A 847 8.96 -23.48 5.18
N ARG A 848 8.36 -22.64 4.33
CA ARG A 848 7.29 -22.99 3.39
C ARG A 848 7.75 -23.99 2.34
N LEU A 849 8.94 -23.79 1.77
CA LEU A 849 9.57 -24.77 0.88
C LEU A 849 9.87 -26.09 1.60
N ASN A 850 10.34 -26.03 2.85
CA ASN A 850 10.57 -27.21 3.67
C ASN A 850 9.26 -27.97 3.98
N GLN A 851 8.19 -27.23 4.27
CA GLN A 851 6.85 -27.77 4.51
C GLN A 851 6.31 -28.44 3.24
N TYR A 852 6.49 -27.82 2.07
CA TYR A 852 6.10 -28.41 0.79
C TYR A 852 6.81 -29.76 0.55
N LEU A 853 8.13 -29.83 0.78
CA LEU A 853 8.88 -31.08 0.69
C LEU A 853 8.37 -32.15 1.67
N ALA A 854 8.05 -31.76 2.90
CA ALA A 854 7.51 -32.66 3.92
C ALA A 854 6.13 -33.23 3.53
N LEU A 855 5.25 -32.37 3.00
CA LEU A 855 3.93 -32.77 2.52
C LEU A 855 4.03 -33.68 1.29
N ASP A 856 4.99 -33.43 0.40
CA ASP A 856 5.26 -34.32 -0.73
C ASP A 856 5.75 -35.70 -0.27
N ASP A 857 6.65 -35.75 0.72
CA ASP A 857 7.12 -37.01 1.34
C ASP A 857 5.95 -37.80 1.95
N ILE A 858 5.01 -37.12 2.62
CA ILE A 858 3.80 -37.73 3.17
C ILE A 858 2.88 -38.28 2.08
N LYS A 859 2.66 -37.51 1.01
CA LYS A 859 1.75 -37.89 -0.07
C LYS A 859 2.29 -39.05 -0.91
N ARG A 860 3.62 -39.16 -1.07
CA ARG A 860 4.24 -40.05 -2.07
C ARG A 860 5.25 -41.07 -1.54
N GLY A 861 5.83 -40.88 -0.37
CA GLY A 861 7.00 -41.64 0.09
C GLY A 861 6.70 -42.96 0.81
N GLY A 862 5.47 -43.47 0.73
CA GLY A 862 5.06 -44.69 1.45
C GLY A 862 5.21 -44.55 2.97
N ALA A 863 5.31 -45.66 3.70
CA ALA A 863 5.36 -45.63 5.18
C ALA A 863 6.59 -44.90 5.74
N GLN A 864 7.74 -44.99 5.05
CA GLN A 864 8.96 -44.30 5.46
C GLN A 864 8.87 -42.79 5.20
N GLY A 865 8.42 -42.37 4.02
CA GLY A 865 8.23 -40.96 3.70
C GLY A 865 7.14 -40.29 4.53
N ILE A 866 6.07 -41.01 4.90
CA ILE A 866 5.08 -40.51 5.88
C ILE A 866 5.77 -40.20 7.22
N ARG A 867 6.60 -41.11 7.73
CA ARG A 867 7.32 -40.87 9.00
C ARG A 867 8.27 -39.68 8.88
N GLU A 868 9.11 -39.67 7.85
CA GLU A 868 10.10 -38.60 7.62
C GLU A 868 9.42 -37.24 7.42
N GLY A 869 8.32 -37.19 6.66
CA GLY A 869 7.56 -35.97 6.43
C GLY A 869 6.85 -35.47 7.70
N ILE A 870 6.31 -36.36 8.55
CA ILE A 870 5.73 -35.96 9.84
C ILE A 870 6.82 -35.43 10.79
N ASP A 871 7.96 -36.11 10.89
CA ASP A 871 9.09 -35.65 11.71
C ASP A 871 9.61 -34.29 11.24
N ARG A 872 9.66 -34.09 9.90
CA ARG A 872 10.02 -32.81 9.28
C ARG A 872 8.98 -31.73 9.62
N ILE A 873 7.68 -32.00 9.48
CA ILE A 873 6.61 -31.06 9.89
C ILE A 873 6.75 -30.65 11.36
N LEU A 874 6.94 -31.60 12.28
CA LEU A 874 7.10 -31.31 13.71
C LEU A 874 8.35 -30.47 13.99
N THR A 875 9.44 -30.70 13.24
CA THR A 875 10.68 -29.92 13.33
C THR A 875 10.51 -28.51 12.79
N ILE A 876 9.80 -28.35 11.66
CA ILE A 876 9.48 -27.04 11.10
C ILE A 876 8.62 -26.27 12.10
N ALA A 877 7.59 -26.90 12.67
CA ALA A 877 6.70 -26.28 13.64
C ALA A 877 7.43 -25.78 14.91
N ASP A 878 8.51 -26.45 15.35
CA ASP A 878 9.36 -25.94 16.45
C ASP A 878 10.15 -24.68 16.09
N LYS A 879 10.42 -24.48 14.80
CA LYS A 879 11.13 -23.31 14.27
C LYS A 879 10.17 -22.20 13.85
N MET A 880 8.89 -22.50 13.69
CA MET A 880 7.81 -21.53 13.54
C MET A 880 7.56 -20.84 14.88
N THR A 881 8.46 -19.97 15.31
CA THR A 881 8.23 -19.13 16.50
C THR A 881 7.12 -18.10 16.28
N SER A 882 6.65 -17.97 15.04
CA SER A 882 5.63 -17.03 14.55
C SER A 882 5.37 -17.31 13.06
N GLY A 883 4.12 -17.55 12.68
CA GLY A 883 3.77 -17.92 11.30
C GLY A 883 2.41 -18.60 11.23
N MET A 884 1.35 -17.92 11.69
CA MET A 884 -0.01 -18.49 11.76
C MET A 884 -0.47 -19.05 10.41
N ARG A 885 -0.09 -18.41 9.30
CA ARG A 885 -0.34 -18.92 7.94
C ARG A 885 0.32 -20.28 7.72
N LEU A 886 1.58 -20.46 8.10
CA LEU A 886 2.29 -21.71 7.90
C LEU A 886 1.71 -22.83 8.79
N HIS A 887 1.33 -22.51 10.03
CA HIS A 887 0.61 -23.43 10.91
C HIS A 887 -0.74 -23.87 10.30
N PHE A 888 -1.55 -22.91 9.87
CA PHE A 888 -2.87 -23.10 9.24
C PHE A 888 -2.76 -23.99 8.00
N THR A 889 -1.92 -23.60 7.04
CA THR A 889 -1.72 -24.32 5.78
C THR A 889 -1.14 -25.71 6.00
N THR A 890 -0.21 -25.89 6.94
CA THR A 890 0.39 -27.22 7.21
C THR A 890 -0.67 -28.21 7.66
N LEU A 891 -1.50 -27.82 8.63
CA LEU A 891 -2.53 -28.71 9.14
C LEU A 891 -3.67 -28.89 8.14
N GLY A 892 -4.05 -27.83 7.41
CA GLY A 892 -5.06 -27.88 6.36
C GLY A 892 -4.69 -28.77 5.17
N MET A 893 -3.40 -28.86 4.81
CA MET A 893 -2.90 -29.68 3.70
C MET A 893 -2.56 -31.13 4.09
N LEU A 894 -2.58 -31.47 5.38
CA LEU A 894 -2.27 -32.81 5.85
C LEU A 894 -3.41 -33.78 5.49
N PRO A 895 -3.13 -34.91 4.81
CA PRO A 895 -4.18 -35.86 4.47
C PRO A 895 -4.86 -36.46 5.72
N ASP A 896 -6.19 -36.43 5.76
CA ASP A 896 -6.98 -36.90 6.92
C ASP A 896 -6.68 -38.35 7.29
N ALA A 897 -6.52 -39.22 6.29
CA ALA A 897 -6.15 -40.62 6.49
C ALA A 897 -4.76 -40.78 7.12
N VAL A 898 -3.79 -39.92 6.77
CA VAL A 898 -2.45 -39.96 7.36
C VAL A 898 -2.51 -39.54 8.82
N PHE A 899 -3.25 -38.47 9.13
CA PHE A 899 -3.46 -38.02 10.51
C PHE A 899 -4.13 -39.12 11.35
N GLN A 900 -5.19 -39.74 10.85
CA GLN A 900 -5.91 -40.83 11.52
C GLN A 900 -5.00 -42.05 11.82
N GLN A 901 -4.07 -42.37 10.93
CA GLN A 901 -3.14 -43.49 11.09
C GLN A 901 -2.00 -43.21 12.09
N GLN A 902 -1.80 -41.96 12.50
CA GLN A 902 -0.77 -41.63 13.49
C GLN A 902 -1.18 -42.08 14.89
N THR A 903 -0.19 -42.28 15.75
CA THR A 903 -0.46 -42.55 17.18
C THR A 903 -1.13 -41.34 17.84
N PRO A 904 -1.94 -41.53 18.89
CA PRO A 904 -2.56 -40.41 19.62
C PRO A 904 -1.54 -39.37 20.13
N ALA A 905 -0.32 -39.81 20.49
CA ALA A 905 0.74 -38.91 20.90
C ALA A 905 1.21 -37.98 19.77
N ILE A 906 1.34 -38.50 18.55
CA ILE A 906 1.74 -37.71 17.38
C ILE A 906 0.59 -36.79 16.95
N GLN A 907 -0.66 -37.28 16.94
CA GLN A 907 -1.84 -36.45 16.67
C GLN A 907 -1.90 -35.27 17.65
N GLN A 908 -1.69 -35.53 18.94
CA GLN A 908 -1.66 -34.51 19.97
C GLN A 908 -0.51 -33.51 19.76
N GLN A 909 0.68 -33.97 19.40
CA GLN A 909 1.82 -33.10 19.08
C GLN A 909 1.55 -32.22 17.86
N LEU A 910 0.94 -32.76 16.79
CA LEU A 910 0.57 -31.99 15.61
C LEU A 910 -0.43 -30.89 15.97
N LEU A 911 -1.47 -31.20 16.75
CA LEU A 911 -2.43 -30.19 17.22
C LEU A 911 -1.77 -29.15 18.15
N GLU A 912 -0.89 -29.58 19.05
CA GLU A 912 -0.18 -28.68 19.96
C GLU A 912 0.72 -27.69 19.22
N LYS A 913 1.38 -28.13 18.16
CA LYS A 913 2.33 -27.30 17.42
C LYS A 913 1.72 -26.55 16.24
N LEU A 914 0.61 -27.02 15.67
CA LEU A 914 0.00 -26.42 14.46
C LEU A 914 -1.37 -25.81 14.70
N PHE A 915 -2.16 -26.30 15.65
CA PHE A 915 -3.52 -25.80 15.89
C PHE A 915 -3.59 -24.83 17.07
N ILE A 916 -3.00 -25.18 18.22
CA ILE A 916 -3.05 -24.35 19.43
C ILE A 916 -2.50 -22.93 19.20
N PRO A 917 -1.39 -22.72 18.47
CA PRO A 917 -0.83 -21.38 18.26
C PRO A 917 -1.71 -20.42 17.46
N LEU A 918 -2.70 -20.93 16.71
CA LEU A 918 -3.61 -20.11 15.91
C LEU A 918 -4.55 -19.28 16.81
N ASP A 919 -4.92 -18.07 16.39
CA ASP A 919 -5.97 -17.30 17.07
C ASP A 919 -7.36 -17.96 16.89
N THR A 920 -8.35 -17.55 17.67
CA THR A 920 -9.68 -18.16 17.67
C THR A 920 -10.39 -18.06 16.32
N GLN A 921 -10.26 -16.94 15.60
CA GLN A 921 -10.91 -16.76 14.29
C GLN A 921 -10.24 -17.67 13.24
N THR A 922 -8.92 -17.72 13.24
CA THR A 922 -8.14 -18.60 12.37
C THR A 922 -8.39 -20.09 12.66
N LYS A 923 -8.52 -20.47 13.94
CA LYS A 923 -8.93 -21.84 14.34
C LYS A 923 -10.28 -22.22 13.75
N MET A 924 -11.24 -21.30 13.83
CA MET A 924 -12.59 -21.51 13.31
C MET A 924 -12.63 -21.61 11.78
N LEU A 925 -11.86 -20.75 11.10
CA LEU A 925 -11.70 -20.81 9.65
C LEU A 925 -11.09 -22.14 9.21
N LEU A 926 -10.05 -22.60 9.92
CA LEU A 926 -9.38 -23.86 9.60
C LEU A 926 -10.33 -25.04 9.75
N ILE A 927 -11.12 -25.07 10.83
CA ILE A 927 -12.13 -26.12 11.03
C ILE A 927 -13.14 -26.11 9.89
N ASP A 928 -13.65 -24.94 9.50
CA ASP A 928 -14.60 -24.80 8.39
C ASP A 928 -14.01 -25.30 7.06
N ASP A 929 -12.75 -24.96 6.76
CA ASP A 929 -12.06 -25.43 5.56
C ASP A 929 -11.80 -26.94 5.57
N LEU A 930 -11.41 -27.51 6.72
CA LEU A 930 -11.25 -28.96 6.87
C LEU A 930 -12.58 -29.69 6.68
N LEU A 931 -13.69 -29.16 7.20
CA LEU A 931 -15.04 -29.72 7.00
C LEU A 931 -15.45 -29.68 5.53
N LYS A 932 -15.23 -28.55 4.86
CA LYS A 932 -15.50 -28.40 3.41
C LYS A 932 -14.65 -29.33 2.56
N ALA A 933 -13.40 -29.58 2.95
CA ALA A 933 -12.49 -30.50 2.29
C ALA A 933 -12.75 -31.99 2.63
N GLY A 934 -13.67 -32.30 3.55
CA GLY A 934 -13.97 -33.66 3.99
C GLY A 934 -12.92 -34.29 4.92
N ALA A 935 -12.03 -33.49 5.52
CA ALA A 935 -11.02 -33.94 6.48
C ALA A 935 -11.62 -34.08 7.90
N LEU A 936 -12.52 -35.05 8.06
CA LEU A 936 -13.39 -35.16 9.23
C LEU A 936 -12.64 -35.51 10.53
N HIS A 937 -11.57 -36.31 10.46
CA HIS A 937 -10.83 -36.71 11.67
C HIS A 937 -10.00 -35.55 12.22
N ILE A 938 -9.32 -34.80 11.35
CA ILE A 938 -8.59 -33.59 11.74
C ILE A 938 -9.59 -32.54 12.27
N ALA A 939 -10.70 -32.29 11.55
CA ALA A 939 -11.71 -31.32 11.98
C ALA A 939 -12.28 -31.65 13.36
N GLN A 940 -12.63 -32.92 13.62
CA GLN A 940 -13.10 -33.36 14.93
C GLN A 940 -12.05 -33.12 16.02
N ALA A 941 -10.79 -33.50 15.77
CA ALA A 941 -9.73 -33.36 16.77
C ALA A 941 -9.43 -31.89 17.08
N CYS A 942 -9.50 -31.00 16.07
CA CYS A 942 -9.43 -29.56 16.24
C CYS A 942 -10.61 -29.00 17.06
N LEU A 943 -11.84 -29.44 16.79
CA LEU A 943 -13.03 -29.06 17.54
C LEU A 943 -12.95 -29.50 19.01
N ASP A 944 -12.62 -30.76 19.27
CA ASP A 944 -12.43 -31.29 20.63
C ASP A 944 -11.38 -30.47 21.39
N LYS A 945 -10.29 -30.10 20.71
CA LYS A 945 -9.23 -29.28 21.30
C LYS A 945 -9.70 -27.85 21.58
N LEU A 946 -10.44 -27.24 20.67
CA LEU A 946 -11.00 -25.90 20.84
C LEU A 946 -12.02 -25.87 21.99
N GLU A 947 -12.91 -26.86 22.08
CA GLU A 947 -13.86 -26.99 23.18
C GLU A 947 -13.15 -27.14 24.52
N ALA A 948 -12.11 -27.98 24.61
CA ALA A 948 -11.31 -28.13 25.81
C ALA A 948 -10.63 -26.81 26.23
N LEU A 949 -10.10 -26.03 25.26
CA LEU A 949 -9.51 -24.72 25.52
C LEU A 949 -10.56 -23.72 26.06
N LEU A 950 -11.74 -23.65 25.44
CA LEU A 950 -12.82 -22.75 25.85
C LEU A 950 -13.40 -23.13 27.24
N GLN A 951 -13.51 -24.42 27.55
CA GLN A 951 -13.93 -24.90 28.87
C GLN A 951 -12.91 -24.55 29.96
N HIS A 952 -11.61 -24.63 29.64
CA HIS A 952 -10.55 -24.20 30.55
C HIS A 952 -10.49 -22.67 30.71
N GLU A 953 -10.67 -21.89 29.65
CA GLU A 953 -10.71 -20.42 29.72
C GLU A 953 -11.94 -19.91 30.50
N GLY A 954 -13.10 -20.56 30.35
CA GLY A 954 -14.30 -20.28 31.14
C GLY A 954 -14.11 -20.49 32.65
N GLN A 955 -13.26 -21.44 33.05
CA GLN A 955 -12.87 -21.68 34.46
C GLN A 955 -11.72 -20.78 34.94
N MET A 956 -10.89 -20.27 34.03
CA MET A 956 -9.73 -19.40 34.33
C MET A 956 -10.11 -17.91 34.45
N SER A 957 -11.36 -17.54 34.14
CA SER A 957 -11.86 -16.15 34.07
C SER A 957 -11.96 -15.37 35.40
N THR A 958 -11.48 -15.90 36.52
CA THR A 958 -11.43 -15.13 37.78
C THR A 958 -10.10 -15.11 38.53
N GLU A 959 -9.12 -16.00 38.29
CA GLU A 959 -7.91 -16.02 39.13
C GLU A 959 -6.56 -16.30 38.45
N SER A 960 -6.46 -16.79 37.21
CA SER A 960 -5.16 -17.32 36.72
C SER A 960 -4.38 -16.44 35.73
N PHE A 961 -4.98 -15.41 35.15
CA PHE A 961 -4.24 -14.38 34.39
C PHE A 961 -3.87 -13.14 35.23
N LEU A 962 -4.28 -13.10 36.51
CA LEU A 962 -4.05 -11.98 37.43
C LEU A 962 -2.88 -12.21 38.41
N THR A 963 -2.09 -13.28 38.25
CA THR A 963 -0.84 -13.44 39.02
C THR A 963 0.39 -13.21 38.15
N HIS A 964 0.46 -12.07 37.47
CA HIS A 964 1.69 -11.28 37.32
C HIS A 964 1.35 -9.86 36.82
N ASP A 965 1.56 -8.89 37.71
CA ASP A 965 1.75 -7.45 37.46
C ASP A 965 0.59 -6.61 36.92
N SER A 966 -0.42 -6.41 37.79
CA SER A 966 -1.34 -5.27 37.74
C SER A 966 -1.04 -4.26 38.86
N ALA A 967 -0.02 -3.42 38.65
CA ALA A 967 0.10 -2.17 39.39
C ALA A 967 0.60 -1.08 38.42
N ASN A 968 -0.33 -0.21 38.01
CA ASN A 968 -0.16 1.03 37.22
C ASN A 968 -0.23 0.98 35.68
N TRP A 969 -0.94 0.04 35.09
CA TRP A 969 -1.27 0.11 33.66
C TRP A 969 -2.72 -0.28 33.42
N SER A 970 -3.63 0.70 33.53
CA SER A 970 -5.06 0.54 33.22
C SER A 970 -5.29 0.55 31.71
N ALA A 971 -4.75 -0.45 31.02
CA ALA A 971 -5.41 -0.98 29.83
C ALA A 971 -6.08 -2.25 30.31
N GLU A 972 -7.42 -2.23 30.42
CA GLU A 972 -8.18 -3.48 30.51
C GLU A 972 -7.66 -4.44 29.42
N PRO A 973 -7.66 -5.77 29.66
CA PRO A 973 -7.50 -6.70 28.55
C PRO A 973 -8.45 -6.24 27.44
N LEU A 974 -8.05 -6.33 26.16
CA LEU A 974 -9.00 -6.29 25.05
C LEU A 974 -9.98 -7.46 25.27
N THR A 975 -10.96 -7.24 26.13
CA THR A 975 -12.05 -8.15 26.42
C THR A 975 -12.78 -8.24 25.10
N GLN A 976 -12.79 -9.45 24.54
CA GLN A 976 -13.63 -9.78 23.39
C GLN A 976 -14.99 -9.15 23.62
N SER A 977 -15.45 -8.34 22.66
CA SER A 977 -16.71 -7.63 22.85
C SER A 977 -17.82 -8.66 23.11
N PRO A 978 -18.88 -8.33 23.85
CA PRO A 978 -20.02 -9.23 24.01
C PRO A 978 -20.56 -9.74 22.66
N ALA A 979 -20.46 -8.91 21.60
CA ALA A 979 -20.82 -9.28 20.24
C ALA A 979 -19.86 -10.31 19.62
N GLU A 980 -18.55 -10.17 19.84
CA GLU A 980 -17.53 -11.11 19.36
C GLU A 980 -17.65 -12.49 20.04
N ASN A 981 -17.91 -12.50 21.35
CA ASN A 981 -18.16 -13.73 22.10
C ASN A 981 -19.43 -14.46 21.64
N LEU A 982 -20.51 -13.72 21.39
CA LEU A 982 -21.75 -14.29 20.86
C LEU A 982 -21.54 -14.86 19.46
N TYR A 983 -20.84 -14.13 18.59
CA TYR A 983 -20.49 -14.58 17.24
C TYR A 983 -19.67 -15.87 17.27
N ILE A 984 -18.64 -15.96 18.10
CA ILE A 984 -17.80 -17.16 18.25
C ILE A 984 -18.64 -18.36 18.68
N GLN A 985 -19.53 -18.17 19.66
CA GLN A 985 -20.40 -19.25 20.17
C GLN A 985 -21.41 -19.73 19.11
N GLU A 986 -22.04 -18.82 18.38
CA GLU A 986 -22.98 -19.16 17.31
C GLU A 986 -22.28 -19.86 16.14
N ARG A 987 -21.10 -19.37 15.74
CA ARG A 987 -20.27 -19.98 14.70
C ARG A 987 -19.82 -21.39 15.10
N ALA A 988 -19.36 -21.59 16.34
CA ALA A 988 -18.95 -22.90 16.86
C ALA A 988 -20.12 -23.90 16.83
N ARG A 989 -21.31 -23.49 17.28
CA ARG A 989 -22.52 -24.33 17.19
C ARG A 989 -22.88 -24.67 15.75
N SER A 990 -22.74 -23.72 14.82
CA SER A 990 -22.97 -23.97 13.39
C SER A 990 -21.98 -24.99 12.83
N LEU A 991 -20.69 -24.91 13.19
CA LEU A 991 -19.68 -25.86 12.71
C LEU A 991 -19.90 -27.27 13.28
N ILE A 992 -20.29 -27.38 14.55
CA ILE A 992 -20.66 -28.65 15.19
C ILE A 992 -21.86 -29.27 14.46
N ALA A 993 -22.90 -28.49 14.19
CA ALA A 993 -24.08 -28.96 13.45
C ALA A 993 -23.73 -29.40 12.01
N SER A 994 -22.82 -28.68 11.34
CA SER A 994 -22.29 -29.05 10.03
C SER A 994 -21.53 -30.37 10.07
N LEU A 995 -20.67 -30.59 11.09
CA LEU A 995 -19.94 -31.85 11.26
C LEU A 995 -20.88 -33.02 11.55
N GLU A 996 -21.87 -32.85 12.41
CA GLU A 996 -22.90 -33.87 12.67
C GLU A 996 -23.69 -34.20 11.41
N THR A 997 -24.07 -33.18 10.64
CA THR A 997 -24.76 -33.35 9.36
C THR A 997 -23.91 -34.12 8.35
N LEU A 998 -22.60 -33.83 8.26
CA LEU A 998 -21.67 -34.51 7.36
C LEU A 998 -21.43 -35.97 7.79
N LYS A 999 -21.23 -36.22 9.09
CA LYS A 999 -21.17 -37.59 9.65
C LYS A 999 -22.44 -38.40 9.38
N ASN A 1000 -23.59 -37.73 9.37
CA ASN A 1000 -24.87 -38.37 9.06
C ASN A 1000 -25.10 -38.55 7.54
N LYS A 1001 -24.31 -37.90 6.68
CA LYS A 1001 -24.46 -37.91 5.20
C LYS A 1001 -23.53 -38.89 4.46
N GLY A 1002 -22.54 -39.53 5.10
CA GLY A 1002 -21.71 -40.62 4.52
C GLY A 1002 -21.06 -41.44 5.64
N ASN A 1003 -21.02 -42.78 5.64
CA ASN A 1003 -20.43 -43.71 4.65
C ASN A 1003 -19.04 -43.28 4.18
#